data_AF-A0A354M3M8-F1
#
_entry.id   AF-A0A354M3M8-F1
#
_cell.length_a   1.000
_cell.length_b   1.000
_cell.length_c   1.000
_cell.angle_alpha   90.00
_cell.angle_beta   90.00
_cell.angle_gamma   90.00
#
_symmetry.space_group_name_H-M   'P 1'
#
loop_
_entity.id
_entity.type
_entity.pdbx_description
1 polymer ?
#
loop_
_entity_poly.entity_id
_entity_poly.type
_entity_poly.pdbx_seq_one_letter_code
_entity_poly.pdbx_strand_id
1 'polypeptide(L)'
;MKNISICIIISILSLVCVQAQTPAFPGAEGHGRYTTGGRGGTVYHVTTLEDTGLKGSLRYAVVQKGARTIVFDVAGTIFLRSTLKIANDDITIAGQTAPGQGICIAGWPVSVSANNVIIRYVRFRMGNESGTEEDALGGWGKKNIIVDHCSISWSVDECCSLYGSDNLTLQWCIISESLRTAGHEKGTHGYGGNWGGAKASYHHNLLAHHDSRAPRLGPKAGTQTREYMDLRNNVIYNWSGNGCYGGEGMKINIVNNYYKPGPATKSAATSAKVRYRIAGIGIRTESYVSKYPDFAPMKHVWGKYYVDGNVVEGYSDVTKDNWTKGIYEQIDNNSCDGLYTQVTKDTIKLDTPLETDVVTTHTATQALGRVLLYAGCSLARDEVDARIVRETEYGITTYTGSVSADAKSKPGLIDLPDDVKPEGATSAWPELSDGGVTEAELIDTDGDGIPDVWEEAHGLNKNNAADGKIVNSEGYTNLEVYMNSLVAEITENQNKVVDYTPIVTTSLETLLKNASAGDVLEVTSEVIGKELTVDKNITIKAKSGLIEPPVLEKVTFKIKNGASIALDGLILFYDRPDEEPTDSKYLISVTGEAQTIPEISFRNCEIYGYGRGAVRADDKTNIAVIGKLEVDNSVFHDMCKASPNYSVLGFAKAELSEAELTNSSFFNCSGGVFVNGGAVPLNFKMSNVTVLDCGTDADETQTGNAARASNEIIATGACTGSVYRLENCIISGFETKKVVLNDEAYIQNCLIENEVTGDLKINTRINASVISKDYDSYILTTDYFVGDEVGDSRWTLKSSETGGLISDLEQNSDMRVCVSGNRIHFAGISGNVTVDVFAINGSAVLKKTGDGESVSFELPSGFYVLRVVSGKQVNVFRVSVR
;
A
#
# COMPACT_ATOMS: atom_id res chain seq x y z
N MET A 1 1.33 -29.75 89.91
CA MET A 1 0.32 -28.76 89.48
C MET A 1 0.99 -27.67 88.65
N LYS A 2 0.78 -27.68 87.33
CA LYS A 2 0.64 -26.50 86.46
C LYS A 2 0.53 -26.95 85.01
N ASN A 3 -0.49 -26.42 84.36
CA ASN A 3 -0.98 -26.74 83.02
C ASN A 3 0.05 -26.39 81.93
N ILE A 4 0.19 -27.27 80.93
CA ILE A 4 0.81 -26.95 79.65
C ILE A 4 -0.34 -26.70 78.67
N SER A 5 -0.54 -25.43 78.31
CA SER A 5 -1.43 -25.02 77.22
C SER A 5 -0.64 -25.00 75.92
N ILE A 6 -1.10 -25.79 74.95
CA ILE A 6 -0.65 -25.77 73.55
C ILE A 6 -1.38 -24.62 72.86
N CYS A 7 -0.65 -23.59 72.41
CA CYS A 7 -1.16 -22.59 71.47
C CYS A 7 -0.87 -23.05 70.04
N ILE A 8 -1.91 -23.33 69.28
CA ILE A 8 -1.86 -23.51 67.82
C ILE A 8 -1.96 -22.12 67.19
N ILE A 9 -0.92 -21.68 66.49
CA ILE A 9 -0.94 -20.49 65.64
C ILE A 9 -1.38 -20.95 64.24
N ILE A 10 -2.58 -20.53 63.83
CA ILE A 10 -3.07 -20.66 62.45
C ILE A 10 -2.57 -19.46 61.67
N SER A 11 -1.59 -19.67 60.78
CA SER A 11 -1.17 -18.67 59.79
C SER A 11 -2.13 -18.70 58.61
N ILE A 12 -2.93 -17.65 58.45
CA ILE A 12 -3.71 -17.38 57.24
C ILE A 12 -2.73 -16.84 56.19
N LEU A 13 -2.40 -17.66 55.19
CA LEU A 13 -1.71 -17.22 53.99
C LEU A 13 -2.74 -16.58 53.05
N SER A 14 -2.79 -15.25 53.01
CA SER A 14 -3.54 -14.53 51.99
C SER A 14 -2.80 -14.70 50.65
N LEU A 15 -3.35 -15.47 49.72
CA LEU A 15 -2.94 -15.45 48.32
C LEU A 15 -3.25 -14.06 47.76
N VAL A 16 -2.25 -13.19 47.71
CA VAL A 16 -2.32 -11.97 46.91
C VAL A 16 -2.08 -12.38 45.47
N CYS A 17 -3.15 -12.43 44.68
CA CYS A 17 -3.05 -12.60 43.24
C CYS A 17 -2.47 -11.30 42.67
N VAL A 18 -1.18 -11.29 42.33
CA VAL A 18 -0.54 -10.15 41.66
C VAL A 18 -0.93 -10.22 40.19
N GLN A 19 -1.88 -9.37 39.77
CA GLN A 19 -2.19 -9.18 38.36
C GLN A 19 -1.08 -8.31 37.74
N ALA A 20 -0.51 -8.75 36.61
CA ALA A 20 0.49 -7.97 35.88
C ALA A 20 -0.13 -6.64 35.41
N GLN A 21 0.67 -5.56 35.40
CA GLN A 21 0.19 -4.25 34.95
C GLN A 21 -0.18 -4.31 33.46
N THR A 22 -1.40 -3.89 33.12
CA THR A 22 -1.91 -3.87 31.73
C THR A 22 -1.17 -2.79 30.91
N PRO A 23 -0.55 -3.16 29.78
CA PRO A 23 0.01 -2.18 28.84
C PRO A 23 -1.03 -1.18 28.32
N ALA A 24 -0.56 -0.12 27.66
CA ALA A 24 -1.41 0.89 27.02
C ALA A 24 -2.35 0.26 25.99
N PHE A 25 -1.80 -0.66 25.19
CA PHE A 25 -2.46 -1.47 24.17
C PHE A 25 -1.56 -2.68 23.85
N PRO A 26 -2.09 -3.76 23.21
CA PRO A 26 -1.26 -4.83 22.68
C PRO A 26 -0.19 -4.29 21.71
N GLY A 27 1.09 -4.59 21.98
CA GLY A 27 2.23 -4.04 21.22
C GLY A 27 2.84 -2.74 21.77
N ALA A 28 2.32 -2.19 22.88
CA ALA A 28 2.97 -1.07 23.58
C ALA A 28 4.26 -1.53 24.29
N GLU A 29 5.37 -0.88 23.97
CA GLU A 29 6.71 -1.22 24.43
C GLU A 29 7.48 0.02 24.93
N GLY A 30 8.64 -0.23 25.56
CA GLY A 30 9.48 0.83 26.09
C GLY A 30 8.95 1.50 27.36
N HIS A 31 9.54 2.63 27.74
CA HIS A 31 9.29 3.25 29.04
C HIS A 31 7.90 3.87 29.20
N GLY A 32 7.22 4.23 28.11
CA GLY A 32 5.85 4.75 28.10
C GLY A 32 4.76 3.66 28.04
N ARG A 33 5.12 2.38 27.98
CA ARG A 33 4.19 1.27 27.65
C ARG A 33 3.01 1.07 28.60
N TYR A 34 3.07 1.59 29.82
CA TYR A 34 1.99 1.47 30.81
C TYR A 34 1.15 2.74 30.95
N THR A 35 1.29 3.69 30.02
CA THR A 35 0.41 4.85 29.92
C THR A 35 -1.03 4.37 29.73
N THR A 36 -1.98 4.90 30.50
CA THR A 36 -3.39 4.47 30.43
C THR A 36 -4.25 5.38 29.57
N GLY A 37 -3.78 6.60 29.28
CA GLY A 37 -4.51 7.58 28.50
C GLY A 37 -5.92 7.81 29.04
N GLY A 38 -6.90 7.70 28.14
CA GLY A 38 -8.33 7.87 28.42
C GLY A 38 -9.09 6.65 28.94
N ARG A 39 -8.43 5.52 29.26
CA ARG A 39 -9.07 4.25 29.66
C ARG A 39 -10.19 4.44 30.69
N GLY A 40 -11.38 3.90 30.38
CA GLY A 40 -12.58 3.96 31.22
C GLY A 40 -13.21 5.36 31.34
N GLY A 41 -12.70 6.33 30.60
CA GLY A 41 -13.12 7.73 30.61
C GLY A 41 -14.40 8.02 29.83
N THR A 42 -14.56 9.30 29.47
CA THR A 42 -15.63 9.77 28.58
C THR A 42 -15.19 9.64 27.12
N VAL A 43 -16.10 9.22 26.25
CA VAL A 43 -15.84 9.12 24.82
C VAL A 43 -16.32 10.39 24.11
N TYR A 44 -15.50 10.89 23.18
CA TYR A 44 -15.84 12.03 22.35
C TYR A 44 -15.64 11.67 20.88
N HIS A 45 -16.74 11.72 20.13
CA HIS A 45 -16.74 11.53 18.69
C HIS A 45 -16.35 12.83 17.98
N VAL A 46 -15.44 12.70 17.02
CA VAL A 46 -15.14 13.71 16.02
C VAL A 46 -15.95 13.38 14.77
N THR A 47 -16.96 14.22 14.48
CA THR A 47 -17.95 14.03 13.41
C THR A 47 -17.81 15.08 12.31
N THR A 48 -16.80 15.96 12.40
CA THR A 48 -16.55 17.02 11.42
C THR A 48 -15.07 17.32 11.30
N LEU A 49 -14.65 17.66 10.09
CA LEU A 49 -13.28 18.11 9.79
C LEU A 49 -13.04 19.59 10.15
N GLU A 50 -14.09 20.31 10.56
CA GLU A 50 -13.98 21.72 10.91
C GLU A 50 -13.29 21.93 12.28
N ASP A 51 -12.25 22.77 12.29
CA ASP A 51 -11.58 23.17 13.52
C ASP A 51 -12.37 24.27 14.29
N THR A 52 -13.35 23.83 15.08
CA THR A 52 -14.20 24.70 15.89
C THR A 52 -14.11 24.39 17.39
N GLY A 53 -14.71 25.22 18.24
CA GLY A 53 -14.89 24.92 19.66
C GLY A 53 -16.21 24.21 19.99
N LEU A 54 -16.90 23.64 19.01
CA LEU A 54 -18.23 23.03 19.19
C LEU A 54 -18.15 21.50 19.26
N LYS A 55 -19.12 20.87 19.95
CA LYS A 55 -19.22 19.40 20.03
C LYS A 55 -19.20 18.80 18.61
N GLY A 56 -18.44 17.71 18.45
CA GLY A 56 -18.19 17.07 17.15
C GLY A 56 -16.85 17.45 16.52
N SER A 57 -16.20 18.53 16.95
CA SER A 57 -14.84 18.86 16.47
C SER A 57 -13.74 18.24 17.35
N LEU A 58 -12.58 17.98 16.75
CA LEU A 58 -11.39 17.53 17.47
C LEU A 58 -10.98 18.53 18.57
N ARG A 59 -10.96 19.84 18.26
CA ARG A 59 -10.57 20.86 19.24
C ARG A 59 -11.49 20.88 20.45
N TYR A 60 -12.81 20.71 20.27
CA TYR A 60 -13.72 20.59 21.40
C TYR A 60 -13.36 19.39 22.27
N ALA A 61 -13.14 18.21 21.69
CA ALA A 61 -12.82 16.99 22.41
C ALA A 61 -11.49 17.09 23.19
N VAL A 62 -10.44 17.68 22.58
CA VAL A 62 -9.11 17.82 23.19
C VAL A 62 -9.13 18.70 24.44
N VAL A 63 -9.91 19.79 24.46
CA VAL A 63 -9.95 20.73 25.59
C VAL A 63 -10.81 20.27 26.77
N GLN A 64 -11.50 19.13 26.64
CA GLN A 64 -12.28 18.56 27.75
C GLN A 64 -11.36 18.09 28.88
N LYS A 65 -11.95 17.91 30.06
CA LYS A 65 -11.26 17.50 31.28
C LYS A 65 -11.66 16.08 31.69
N GLY A 66 -10.79 15.45 32.47
CA GLY A 66 -10.95 14.07 32.91
C GLY A 66 -10.46 13.08 31.85
N ALA A 67 -10.37 11.82 32.27
CA ALA A 67 -10.03 10.70 31.40
C ALA A 67 -10.97 10.68 30.20
N ARG A 68 -10.39 10.70 28.99
CA ARG A 68 -11.18 10.73 27.76
C ARG A 68 -10.52 10.04 26.58
N THR A 69 -11.33 9.37 25.78
CA THR A 69 -10.92 8.77 24.51
C THR A 69 -11.61 9.53 23.38
N ILE A 70 -10.82 9.98 22.40
CA ILE A 70 -11.30 10.65 21.20
C ILE A 70 -11.29 9.61 20.08
N VAL A 71 -12.48 9.38 19.51
CA VAL A 71 -12.73 8.54 18.33
C VAL A 71 -13.20 9.41 17.17
N PHE A 72 -13.13 8.88 15.96
CA PHE A 72 -13.40 9.60 14.72
C PHE A 72 -14.43 8.86 13.88
N ASP A 73 -15.45 9.60 13.44
CA ASP A 73 -16.54 9.10 12.58
C ASP A 73 -16.38 9.62 11.14
N VAL A 74 -15.27 10.32 10.86
CA VAL A 74 -14.95 10.95 9.57
C VAL A 74 -13.50 10.67 9.20
N ALA A 75 -13.23 10.57 7.90
CA ALA A 75 -11.88 10.60 7.33
C ALA A 75 -11.62 11.98 6.70
N GLY A 76 -10.35 12.36 6.58
CA GLY A 76 -9.98 13.62 5.95
C GLY A 76 -8.92 14.43 6.69
N THR A 77 -8.71 15.66 6.19
CA THR A 77 -7.78 16.61 6.80
C THR A 77 -8.52 17.66 7.63
N ILE A 78 -8.18 17.75 8.91
CA ILE A 78 -8.61 18.79 9.84
C ILE A 78 -7.61 19.94 9.75
N PHE A 79 -7.96 20.99 8.99
CA PHE A 79 -7.17 22.22 8.92
C PHE A 79 -7.43 23.08 10.16
N LEU A 80 -6.43 23.14 11.03
CA LEU A 80 -6.48 23.94 12.25
C LEU A 80 -6.48 25.43 11.94
N ARG A 81 -7.07 26.22 12.85
CA ARG A 81 -7.12 27.70 12.82
C ARG A 81 -6.18 28.34 13.84
N SER A 82 -5.61 27.54 14.74
CA SER A 82 -4.64 27.93 15.77
C SER A 82 -3.97 26.67 16.35
N THR A 83 -2.87 26.82 17.09
CA THR A 83 -2.22 25.70 17.80
C THR A 83 -3.24 24.84 18.56
N LEU A 84 -3.19 23.53 18.36
CA LEU A 84 -4.00 22.57 19.12
C LEU A 84 -3.20 22.08 20.33
N LYS A 85 -3.53 22.61 21.51
CA LYS A 85 -2.81 22.29 22.74
C LYS A 85 -3.55 21.23 23.55
N ILE A 86 -2.92 20.06 23.70
CA ILE A 86 -3.37 19.00 24.61
C ILE A 86 -2.94 19.38 26.03
N ALA A 87 -3.80 20.12 26.74
CA ALA A 87 -3.47 20.75 28.01
C ALA A 87 -4.05 20.05 29.25
N ASN A 88 -5.01 19.15 29.08
CA ASN A 88 -5.61 18.38 30.18
C ASN A 88 -5.16 16.92 30.10
N ASP A 89 -4.77 16.38 31.25
CA ASP A 89 -4.27 15.01 31.44
C ASP A 89 -5.30 13.94 31.07
N ASP A 90 -4.84 12.69 30.98
CA ASP A 90 -5.63 11.47 30.78
C ASP A 90 -6.40 11.47 29.45
N ILE A 91 -5.68 11.34 28.34
CA ILE A 91 -6.26 11.40 27.00
C ILE A 91 -5.72 10.31 26.08
N THR A 92 -6.63 9.68 25.33
CA THR A 92 -6.31 8.85 24.17
C THR A 92 -6.88 9.52 22.92
N ILE A 93 -6.05 9.72 21.90
CA ILE A 93 -6.48 10.08 20.54
C ILE A 93 -6.28 8.85 19.66
N ALA A 94 -7.39 8.22 19.26
CA ALA A 94 -7.40 6.93 18.57
C ALA A 94 -7.69 7.11 17.08
N GLY A 95 -6.70 7.51 16.30
CA GLY A 95 -6.85 7.75 14.85
C GLY A 95 -7.25 6.50 14.06
N GLN A 96 -6.98 5.30 14.59
CA GLN A 96 -7.34 4.04 13.94
C GLN A 96 -8.86 3.78 13.88
N THR A 97 -9.68 4.55 14.59
CA THR A 97 -11.15 4.43 14.48
C THR A 97 -11.70 5.21 13.29
N ALA A 98 -10.92 6.14 12.72
CA ALA A 98 -11.38 6.89 11.56
C ALA A 98 -11.61 5.94 10.37
N PRO A 99 -12.67 6.14 9.56
CA PRO A 99 -12.93 5.32 8.39
C PRO A 99 -11.84 5.49 7.32
N GLY A 100 -11.81 4.55 6.36
CA GLY A 100 -10.96 4.61 5.17
C GLY A 100 -9.49 4.90 5.45
N GLN A 101 -8.98 5.99 4.87
CA GLN A 101 -7.57 6.40 4.95
C GLN A 101 -7.24 7.20 6.22
N GLY A 102 -8.22 7.45 7.08
CA GLY A 102 -8.05 8.03 8.41
C GLY A 102 -7.95 9.55 8.45
N ILE A 103 -7.25 10.08 9.46
CA ILE A 103 -7.23 11.52 9.78
C ILE A 103 -5.83 12.13 9.65
N CYS A 104 -5.81 13.32 9.06
CA CYS A 104 -4.67 14.23 9.07
C CYS A 104 -5.01 15.53 9.81
N ILE A 105 -4.07 16.03 10.62
CA ILE A 105 -4.15 17.32 11.30
C ILE A 105 -3.12 18.25 10.65
N ALA A 106 -3.57 19.41 10.16
CA ALA A 106 -2.77 20.29 9.32
C ALA A 106 -2.92 21.78 9.66
N GLY A 107 -2.03 22.61 9.10
CA GLY A 107 -2.06 24.08 9.12
C GLY A 107 -1.42 24.72 10.36
N TRP A 108 -1.58 24.12 11.55
CA TRP A 108 -1.01 24.62 12.80
C TRP A 108 -0.37 23.51 13.64
N PRO A 109 0.57 23.86 14.55
CA PRO A 109 1.24 22.89 15.40
C PRO A 109 0.28 22.20 16.39
N VAL A 110 0.63 20.97 16.76
CA VAL A 110 0.01 20.24 17.88
C VAL A 110 0.98 20.13 19.04
N SER A 111 0.56 20.57 20.23
CA SER A 111 1.41 20.62 21.42
C SER A 111 0.91 19.67 22.51
N VAL A 112 1.73 18.68 22.87
CA VAL A 112 1.53 17.79 24.02
C VAL A 112 1.99 18.52 25.29
N SER A 113 1.02 19.05 26.03
CA SER A 113 1.22 19.82 27.27
C SER A 113 0.59 19.16 28.51
N ALA A 114 0.22 17.89 28.41
CA ALA A 114 -0.48 17.10 29.42
C ALA A 114 0.31 15.83 29.80
N ASN A 115 -0.03 15.22 30.93
CA ASN A 115 0.45 13.90 31.34
C ASN A 115 -0.55 12.81 30.93
N ASN A 116 -0.08 11.56 30.88
CA ASN A 116 -0.89 10.38 30.58
C ASN A 116 -1.60 10.49 29.23
N VAL A 117 -0.80 10.48 28.16
CA VAL A 117 -1.24 10.77 26.78
C VAL A 117 -0.93 9.57 25.87
N ILE A 118 -1.96 9.08 25.18
CA ILE A 118 -1.83 8.10 24.10
C ILE A 118 -2.27 8.78 22.79
N ILE A 119 -1.44 8.70 21.74
CA ILE A 119 -1.81 9.14 20.38
C ILE A 119 -1.44 8.01 19.42
N ARG A 120 -2.40 7.56 18.61
CA ARG A 120 -2.16 6.47 17.64
C ARG A 120 -2.76 6.75 16.27
N TYR A 121 -2.08 6.33 15.19
CA TYR A 121 -2.60 6.35 13.81
C TYR A 121 -3.15 7.71 13.35
N VAL A 122 -2.48 8.80 13.75
CA VAL A 122 -2.80 10.17 13.32
C VAL A 122 -1.65 10.74 12.51
N ARG A 123 -1.98 11.46 11.43
CA ARG A 123 -1.00 12.25 10.67
C ARG A 123 -0.95 13.68 11.17
N PHE A 124 0.26 14.22 11.27
CA PHE A 124 0.53 15.63 11.59
C PHE A 124 1.33 16.23 10.44
N ARG A 125 0.68 17.02 9.59
CA ARG A 125 1.28 17.63 8.39
C ARG A 125 1.10 19.14 8.50
N MET A 126 1.91 19.79 9.33
CA MET A 126 1.67 21.18 9.74
C MET A 126 1.68 22.16 8.55
N GLY A 127 2.64 22.03 7.64
CA GLY A 127 2.86 23.01 6.60
C GLY A 127 3.48 24.29 7.14
N ASN A 128 3.34 25.37 6.40
CA ASN A 128 3.94 26.68 6.72
C ASN A 128 2.97 27.85 6.61
N GLU A 129 1.69 27.59 6.35
CA GLU A 129 0.64 28.57 6.09
C GLU A 129 0.31 29.43 7.32
N SER A 130 0.46 28.88 8.54
CA SER A 130 0.24 29.63 9.78
C SER A 130 1.31 30.69 10.05
N GLY A 131 2.48 30.59 9.42
CA GLY A 131 3.64 31.44 9.70
C GLY A 131 4.29 31.19 11.07
N THR A 132 3.90 30.14 11.80
CA THR A 132 4.55 29.77 13.06
C THR A 132 5.85 29.01 12.81
N GLU A 133 6.86 29.28 13.63
CA GLU A 133 8.14 28.55 13.63
C GLU A 133 8.14 27.45 14.69
N GLU A 134 7.12 26.60 14.69
CA GLU A 134 6.93 25.53 15.68
C GLU A 134 7.07 24.13 15.07
N ASP A 135 7.03 23.13 15.95
CA ASP A 135 7.07 21.72 15.58
C ASP A 135 5.71 21.22 15.09
N ALA A 136 5.70 20.27 14.16
CA ALA A 136 4.44 19.67 13.72
C ALA A 136 3.76 18.91 14.87
N LEU A 137 4.52 18.10 15.62
CA LEU A 137 4.12 17.51 16.89
C LEU A 137 5.22 17.72 17.94
N GLY A 138 4.94 18.53 18.97
CA GLY A 138 5.94 18.89 19.98
C GLY A 138 5.43 18.77 21.41
N GLY A 139 6.34 18.58 22.38
CA GLY A 139 6.00 18.56 23.80
C GLY A 139 7.18 18.20 24.70
N TRP A 140 7.18 18.70 25.94
CA TRP A 140 8.26 18.41 26.88
C TRP A 140 7.87 18.54 28.34
N GLY A 141 8.67 17.93 29.22
CA GLY A 141 8.53 18.10 30.67
C GLY A 141 7.24 17.50 31.22
N LYS A 142 6.69 16.50 30.53
CA LYS A 142 5.47 15.78 30.89
C LYS A 142 5.78 14.33 31.22
N LYS A 143 4.76 13.55 31.60
CA LYS A 143 4.95 12.18 32.07
C LYS A 143 3.95 11.22 31.47
N ASN A 144 4.38 9.97 31.28
CA ASN A 144 3.56 8.86 30.79
C ASN A 144 2.95 9.21 29.43
N ILE A 145 3.78 9.14 28.40
CA ILE A 145 3.37 9.48 27.03
C ILE A 145 3.75 8.32 26.14
N ILE A 146 2.82 7.91 25.28
CA ILE A 146 3.10 7.00 24.17
C ILE A 146 2.49 7.56 22.88
N VAL A 147 3.33 7.67 21.86
CA VAL A 147 2.93 8.01 20.49
C VAL A 147 3.34 6.84 19.61
N ASP A 148 2.38 6.27 18.90
CA ASP A 148 2.50 5.00 18.18
C ASP A 148 1.86 5.09 16.79
N HIS A 149 2.53 4.61 15.74
CA HIS A 149 1.94 4.58 14.39
C HIS A 149 1.47 5.94 13.83
N CYS A 150 2.12 7.04 14.24
CA CYS A 150 1.84 8.36 13.70
C CYS A 150 2.78 8.70 12.53
N SER A 151 2.29 9.49 11.58
CA SER A 151 3.11 10.07 10.50
C SER A 151 3.23 11.58 10.70
N ILE A 152 4.43 12.11 10.77
CA ILE A 152 4.71 13.47 11.23
C ILE A 152 5.64 14.14 10.23
N SER A 153 5.16 15.16 9.52
CA SER A 153 5.91 15.83 8.46
C SER A 153 5.64 17.33 8.37
N TRP A 154 6.44 17.97 7.50
CA TRP A 154 6.24 19.35 7.04
C TRP A 154 6.22 20.38 8.18
N SER A 155 7.25 20.36 9.02
CA SER A 155 7.48 21.35 10.07
C SER A 155 8.31 22.54 9.60
N VAL A 156 8.19 23.67 10.32
CA VAL A 156 9.05 24.85 10.15
C VAL A 156 10.26 24.83 11.10
N ASP A 157 10.10 24.35 12.34
CA ASP A 157 11.24 24.09 13.28
C ASP A 157 11.63 22.60 13.25
N GLU A 158 11.01 21.73 14.05
CA GLU A 158 11.22 20.27 14.00
C GLU A 158 9.95 19.45 13.70
N CYS A 159 10.07 18.30 13.01
CA CYS A 159 8.90 17.46 12.77
C CYS A 159 8.33 16.91 14.09
N CYS A 160 9.17 16.26 14.90
CA CYS A 160 8.73 15.61 16.14
C CYS A 160 9.73 15.79 17.30
N SER A 161 9.42 16.71 18.22
CA SER A 161 10.17 16.86 19.48
C SER A 161 9.31 16.58 20.70
N LEU A 162 9.27 15.31 21.08
CA LEU A 162 8.78 14.87 22.39
C LEU A 162 9.99 14.55 23.26
N TYR A 163 10.35 15.41 24.21
CA TYR A 163 11.58 15.21 24.98
C TYR A 163 11.59 15.82 26.39
N GLY A 164 12.60 15.46 27.18
CA GLY A 164 12.74 15.96 28.55
C GLY A 164 11.54 15.60 29.43
N SER A 165 10.91 14.47 29.13
CA SER A 165 9.74 13.91 29.80
C SER A 165 10.12 12.68 30.64
N ASP A 166 9.23 12.24 31.51
CA ASP A 166 9.35 10.99 32.28
C ASP A 166 8.49 9.89 31.65
N ASN A 167 9.02 8.67 31.48
CA ASN A 167 8.27 7.52 30.95
C ASN A 167 7.62 7.85 29.59
N LEU A 168 8.44 8.01 28.57
CA LEU A 168 8.03 8.35 27.21
C LEU A 168 8.35 7.19 26.27
N THR A 169 7.42 6.84 25.38
CA THR A 169 7.70 6.01 24.20
C THR A 169 7.26 6.75 22.93
N LEU A 170 8.14 6.78 21.92
CA LEU A 170 7.78 7.05 20.53
C LEU A 170 8.11 5.78 19.72
N GLN A 171 7.09 5.10 19.19
CA GLN A 171 7.26 3.83 18.50
C GLN A 171 6.54 3.76 17.16
N TRP A 172 7.11 3.03 16.20
CA TRP A 172 6.47 2.77 14.91
C TRP A 172 5.97 4.02 14.18
N CYS A 173 6.62 5.17 14.34
CA CYS A 173 6.22 6.41 13.65
C CYS A 173 7.05 6.65 12.39
N ILE A 174 6.45 7.32 11.40
CA ILE A 174 7.19 7.97 10.31
C ILE A 174 7.37 9.44 10.68
N ILE A 175 8.61 9.91 10.67
CA ILE A 175 8.98 11.30 10.82
C ILE A 175 9.73 11.67 9.55
N SER A 176 9.14 12.55 8.74
CA SER A 176 9.67 12.80 7.39
C SER A 176 9.57 14.27 6.98
N GLU A 177 10.40 14.65 6.01
CA GLU A 177 10.25 15.89 5.23
C GLU A 177 10.05 17.15 6.07
N SER A 178 11.01 17.43 6.94
CA SER A 178 11.11 18.76 7.56
C SER A 178 11.37 19.82 6.50
N LEU A 179 10.67 20.96 6.56
CA LEU A 179 10.76 21.98 5.53
C LEU A 179 12.04 22.79 5.67
N ARG A 180 12.83 22.86 4.60
CA ARG A 180 14.12 23.55 4.64
C ARG A 180 14.00 25.06 4.62
N THR A 181 13.10 25.64 3.82
CA THR A 181 13.03 27.10 3.64
C THR A 181 11.58 27.57 3.66
N ALA A 182 10.97 27.46 4.84
CA ALA A 182 9.54 27.70 5.06
C ALA A 182 9.23 28.83 6.05
N GLY A 183 10.16 29.78 6.24
CA GLY A 183 9.91 31.00 7.01
C GLY A 183 10.53 31.08 8.40
N HIS A 184 11.43 30.16 8.78
CA HIS A 184 12.13 30.23 10.07
C HIS A 184 13.13 31.43 10.12
N GLU A 185 13.14 32.21 11.21
CA GLU A 185 14.06 33.33 11.47
C GLU A 185 15.55 32.98 11.27
N LYS A 186 15.93 31.72 11.48
CA LYS A 186 17.32 31.24 11.36
C LYS A 186 17.71 30.92 9.91
N GLY A 187 16.80 31.10 8.95
CA GLY A 187 16.98 30.71 7.56
C GLY A 187 16.66 29.23 7.36
N THR A 188 17.55 28.51 6.69
CA THR A 188 17.32 27.10 6.35
C THR A 188 17.23 26.20 7.60
N HIS A 189 16.11 25.49 7.78
CA HIS A 189 15.78 24.76 9.02
C HIS A 189 15.04 23.42 8.85
N GLY A 190 15.49 22.55 7.94
CA GLY A 190 14.87 21.23 7.78
C GLY A 190 15.31 20.21 8.85
N TYR A 191 14.72 20.24 10.05
CA TYR A 191 15.12 19.39 11.18
C TYR A 191 14.10 18.32 11.58
N GLY A 192 14.58 17.11 11.89
CA GLY A 192 13.70 15.97 12.24
C GLY A 192 13.09 16.01 13.64
N GLY A 193 13.92 16.13 14.68
CA GLY A 193 13.41 16.13 16.05
C GLY A 193 14.48 16.23 17.14
N ASN A 194 14.10 16.73 18.30
CA ASN A 194 14.91 16.69 19.51
C ASN A 194 14.37 15.63 20.48
N TRP A 195 15.18 14.63 20.81
CA TRP A 195 14.80 13.43 21.56
C TRP A 195 15.64 13.26 22.82
N GLY A 196 14.99 12.88 23.91
CA GLY A 196 15.58 12.75 25.23
C GLY A 196 14.49 12.58 26.29
N GLY A 197 14.84 12.07 27.45
CA GLY A 197 13.98 12.06 28.62
C GLY A 197 14.57 11.22 29.73
N ALA A 198 13.93 11.29 30.88
CA ALA A 198 14.24 10.41 31.98
C ALA A 198 13.37 9.15 31.84
N LYS A 199 13.98 8.07 31.37
CA LYS A 199 13.29 6.86 30.89
C LYS A 199 12.46 7.16 29.65
N ALA A 200 13.13 7.32 28.51
CA ALA A 200 12.50 7.55 27.22
C ALA A 200 12.94 6.49 26.19
N SER A 201 12.00 5.92 25.46
CA SER A 201 12.22 4.92 24.42
C SER A 201 11.81 5.49 23.06
N TYR A 202 12.69 5.38 22.08
CA TYR A 202 12.44 5.75 20.69
C TYR A 202 12.83 4.55 19.84
N HIS A 203 11.85 3.78 19.38
CA HIS A 203 12.14 2.55 18.65
C HIS A 203 11.24 2.28 17.46
N HIS A 204 11.80 1.62 16.44
CA HIS A 204 11.09 1.25 15.22
C HIS A 204 10.47 2.44 14.49
N ASN A 205 11.07 3.62 14.60
CA ASN A 205 10.64 4.79 13.84
C ASN A 205 11.45 4.93 12.54
N LEU A 206 10.83 5.49 11.50
CA LEU A 206 11.50 5.95 10.29
C LEU A 206 11.74 7.46 10.40
N LEU A 207 13.00 7.90 10.31
CA LEU A 207 13.37 9.30 10.13
C LEU A 207 13.91 9.48 8.72
N ALA A 208 13.22 10.22 7.86
CA ALA A 208 13.54 10.29 6.45
C ALA A 208 13.54 11.72 5.92
N HIS A 209 14.53 12.06 5.09
CA HIS A 209 14.55 13.35 4.38
C HIS A 209 14.62 14.57 5.31
N HIS A 210 15.54 14.54 6.26
CA HIS A 210 15.86 15.69 7.12
C HIS A 210 17.22 16.26 6.77
N ASP A 211 17.37 17.59 6.80
CA ASP A 211 18.70 18.19 6.72
C ASP A 211 19.47 17.78 7.99
N SER A 212 18.96 18.09 9.18
CA SER A 212 19.65 17.80 10.44
C SER A 212 18.71 17.25 11.52
N ARG A 213 19.26 17.00 12.71
CA ARG A 213 18.53 16.47 13.87
C ARG A 213 17.73 15.21 13.52
N ALA A 214 18.45 14.19 13.05
CA ALA A 214 17.87 12.89 12.69
C ALA A 214 18.37 11.76 13.61
N PRO A 215 18.01 11.75 14.91
CA PRO A 215 17.47 12.84 15.74
C PRO A 215 18.59 13.70 16.39
N ARG A 216 18.28 14.86 16.97
CA ARG A 216 19.17 15.47 17.98
C ARG A 216 18.90 14.79 19.33
N LEU A 217 19.95 14.31 19.99
CA LEU A 217 19.89 13.77 21.35
C LEU A 217 20.06 14.94 22.32
N GLY A 218 19.03 15.26 23.10
CA GLY A 218 19.01 16.53 23.82
C GLY A 218 18.25 16.50 25.13
N PRO A 219 18.93 16.69 26.27
CA PRO A 219 18.23 16.81 27.54
C PRO A 219 17.58 18.18 27.68
N LYS A 220 16.52 18.24 28.50
CA LYS A 220 15.99 19.51 29.05
C LYS A 220 16.64 19.79 30.39
N ALA A 221 16.74 21.06 30.77
CA ALA A 221 17.29 21.45 32.08
C ALA A 221 16.61 20.72 33.28
N GLY A 222 15.29 20.46 33.19
CA GLY A 222 14.55 19.74 34.24
C GLY A 222 14.84 18.24 34.37
N THR A 223 15.42 17.62 33.34
CA THR A 223 15.70 16.17 33.30
C THR A 223 17.20 15.85 33.18
N GLN A 224 18.05 16.83 32.86
CA GLN A 224 19.46 16.67 32.50
C GLN A 224 20.31 15.78 33.42
N THR A 225 19.96 15.62 34.70
CA THR A 225 20.71 14.78 35.66
C THR A 225 20.28 13.32 35.71
N ARG A 226 19.24 12.96 34.97
CA ARG A 226 18.53 11.67 35.08
C ARG A 226 18.01 11.19 33.73
N GLU A 227 18.67 11.58 32.65
CA GLU A 227 18.34 11.20 31.27
C GLU A 227 18.83 9.78 31.00
N TYR A 228 17.87 8.88 30.80
CA TYR A 228 18.06 7.47 30.47
C TYR A 228 17.22 7.22 29.21
N MET A 229 17.87 7.04 28.07
CA MET A 229 17.20 6.98 26.77
C MET A 229 17.59 5.71 26.00
N ASP A 230 16.61 5.06 25.39
CA ASP A 230 16.81 3.94 24.47
C ASP A 230 16.46 4.37 23.04
N LEU A 231 17.46 4.42 22.16
CA LEU A 231 17.32 4.65 20.73
C LEU A 231 17.60 3.34 19.99
N ARG A 232 16.55 2.63 19.60
CA ARG A 232 16.67 1.24 19.15
C ARG A 232 15.90 0.93 17.88
N ASN A 233 16.48 0.18 16.96
CA ASN A 233 15.76 -0.34 15.78
C ASN A 233 15.05 0.73 14.93
N ASN A 234 15.52 1.98 14.95
CA ASN A 234 15.04 3.03 14.07
C ASN A 234 15.74 2.92 12.70
N VAL A 235 15.06 3.39 11.66
CA VAL A 235 15.62 3.57 10.32
C VAL A 235 15.85 5.05 10.08
N ILE A 236 17.07 5.43 9.68
CA ILE A 236 17.45 6.82 9.41
C ILE A 236 17.87 6.91 7.94
N TYR A 237 17.14 7.70 7.16
CA TYR A 237 17.28 7.78 5.70
C TYR A 237 17.51 9.22 5.19
N ASN A 238 18.44 9.35 4.24
CA ASN A 238 18.65 10.54 3.42
C ASN A 238 18.90 11.87 4.18
N TRP A 239 19.77 11.87 5.20
CA TRP A 239 20.16 13.10 5.91
C TRP A 239 21.28 13.88 5.20
N SER A 240 21.45 15.19 5.46
CA SER A 240 22.54 16.00 4.84
C SER A 240 23.40 16.86 5.80
N GLY A 241 22.77 17.54 6.75
CA GLY A 241 23.37 18.39 7.78
C GLY A 241 24.10 17.61 8.88
N ASN A 242 23.71 17.72 10.15
CA ASN A 242 24.46 17.03 11.22
C ASN A 242 24.03 15.57 11.46
N GLY A 243 22.94 15.10 10.83
CA GLY A 243 22.37 13.78 11.13
C GLY A 243 22.01 13.66 12.61
N CYS A 244 22.42 12.57 13.26
CA CYS A 244 22.27 12.37 14.70
C CYS A 244 23.41 13.02 15.50
N TYR A 245 23.10 13.84 16.51
CA TYR A 245 24.12 14.51 17.35
C TYR A 245 23.59 14.97 18.71
N GLY A 246 24.48 15.34 19.64
CA GLY A 246 24.17 15.88 20.97
C GLY A 246 24.53 14.91 22.09
N GLY A 247 23.61 14.63 23.00
CA GLY A 247 23.76 13.65 24.06
C GLY A 247 24.50 14.16 25.30
N GLU A 248 24.59 15.49 25.46
CA GLU A 248 25.45 16.09 26.49
C GLU A 248 24.99 15.67 27.90
N GLY A 249 25.85 14.99 28.66
CA GLY A 249 25.55 14.51 30.03
C GLY A 249 24.50 13.39 30.14
N MET A 250 23.99 12.86 29.02
CA MET A 250 22.94 11.83 29.01
C MET A 250 23.50 10.40 29.17
N LYS A 251 22.64 9.44 29.52
CA LYS A 251 22.90 8.00 29.40
C LYS A 251 22.02 7.41 28.31
N ILE A 252 22.62 6.86 27.25
CA ILE A 252 21.89 6.47 26.04
C ILE A 252 22.29 5.07 25.55
N ASN A 253 21.30 4.26 25.19
CA ASN A 253 21.48 3.10 24.30
C ASN A 253 21.25 3.54 22.85
N ILE A 254 22.14 3.16 21.93
CA ILE A 254 21.99 3.29 20.48
C ILE A 254 22.18 1.90 19.88
N VAL A 255 21.08 1.18 19.67
CA VAL A 255 21.11 -0.27 19.41
C VAL A 255 20.39 -0.64 18.14
N ASN A 256 21.07 -1.38 17.25
CA ASN A 256 20.47 -1.98 16.06
C ASN A 256 19.64 -1.01 15.19
N ASN A 257 20.03 0.26 15.12
CA ASN A 257 19.45 1.21 14.17
C ASN A 257 20.04 0.98 12.77
N TYR A 258 19.25 1.20 11.73
CA TYR A 258 19.66 1.09 10.33
C TYR A 258 19.84 2.48 9.72
N TYR A 259 21.08 2.86 9.43
CA TYR A 259 21.42 4.12 8.79
C TYR A 259 21.62 3.88 7.30
N LYS A 260 20.75 4.47 6.47
CA LYS A 260 20.78 4.35 5.01
C LYS A 260 21.13 5.69 4.35
N PRO A 261 22.37 5.88 3.89
CA PRO A 261 22.75 7.09 3.15
C PRO A 261 21.95 7.21 1.85
N GLY A 262 21.14 8.26 1.74
CA GLY A 262 20.37 8.58 0.53
C GLY A 262 21.11 9.53 -0.42
N PRO A 263 20.46 9.94 -1.52
CA PRO A 263 21.01 10.90 -2.48
C PRO A 263 21.56 12.21 -1.88
N ALA A 264 20.86 12.84 -0.93
CA ALA A 264 21.37 14.02 -0.22
C ALA A 264 22.58 13.67 0.68
N THR A 265 22.55 12.53 1.36
CA THR A 265 23.68 12.08 2.20
C THR A 265 24.93 11.86 1.37
N LYS A 266 24.78 11.28 0.17
CA LYS A 266 25.89 10.96 -0.74
C LYS A 266 26.40 12.19 -1.50
N SER A 267 25.66 13.30 -1.52
CA SER A 267 26.01 14.50 -2.25
C SER A 267 27.24 15.22 -1.68
N ALA A 268 27.90 16.04 -2.50
CA ALA A 268 29.03 16.85 -2.08
C ALA A 268 28.67 17.93 -1.02
N ALA A 269 27.39 18.27 -0.88
CA ALA A 269 26.93 19.20 0.16
C ALA A 269 27.01 18.59 1.57
N THR A 270 26.97 17.26 1.67
CA THR A 270 27.10 16.53 2.93
C THR A 270 28.56 16.21 3.22
N SER A 271 29.03 16.66 4.40
CA SER A 271 30.39 16.38 4.89
C SER A 271 30.68 14.88 4.89
N ALA A 272 31.87 14.49 4.40
CA ALA A 272 32.26 13.09 4.27
C ALA A 272 32.08 12.29 5.57
N LYS A 273 32.40 12.89 6.74
CA LYS A 273 32.26 12.23 8.04
C LYS A 273 30.81 12.04 8.50
N VAL A 274 29.90 12.91 8.06
CA VAL A 274 28.47 12.84 8.39
C VAL A 274 27.80 11.66 7.68
N ARG A 275 28.29 11.28 6.49
CA ARG A 275 27.68 10.23 5.66
C ARG A 275 27.64 8.85 6.33
N TYR A 276 28.49 8.64 7.33
CA TYR A 276 28.59 7.39 8.08
C TYR A 276 28.44 7.60 9.60
N ARG A 277 27.88 8.73 10.01
CA ARG A 277 27.71 9.08 11.42
C ARG A 277 26.62 8.23 12.06
N ILE A 278 26.94 7.59 13.18
CA ILE A 278 25.94 7.02 14.10
C ILE A 278 25.46 8.12 15.06
N ALA A 279 26.39 8.83 15.70
CA ALA A 279 26.09 10.03 16.50
C ALA A 279 27.31 10.95 16.66
N GLY A 280 27.11 12.26 16.49
CA GLY A 280 28.08 13.29 16.89
C GLY A 280 27.88 13.71 18.34
N ILE A 281 28.63 13.11 19.27
CA ILE A 281 28.46 13.36 20.71
C ILE A 281 29.28 14.55 21.21
N GLY A 282 28.80 15.22 22.26
CA GLY A 282 29.46 16.40 22.82
C GLY A 282 29.13 16.68 24.28
N ILE A 283 29.47 17.88 24.73
CA ILE A 283 29.27 18.36 26.11
C ILE A 283 28.63 19.75 26.12
N ARG A 284 28.11 20.15 27.29
CA ARG A 284 27.75 21.55 27.54
C ARG A 284 29.04 22.34 27.80
N THR A 285 29.40 23.21 26.87
CA THR A 285 30.60 24.05 26.94
C THR A 285 30.43 25.22 27.91
N GLU A 286 31.53 25.90 28.25
CA GLU A 286 31.52 27.11 29.06
C GLU A 286 30.66 28.20 28.39
N SER A 287 30.80 28.35 27.08
CA SER A 287 30.01 29.29 26.27
C SER A 287 28.51 28.94 26.30
N TYR A 288 28.18 27.65 26.15
CA TYR A 288 26.80 27.20 26.22
C TYR A 288 26.16 27.51 27.57
N VAL A 289 26.84 27.18 28.67
CA VAL A 289 26.30 27.39 30.03
C VAL A 289 26.26 28.86 30.41
N SER A 290 27.19 29.68 29.90
CA SER A 290 27.13 31.14 30.08
C SER A 290 25.87 31.72 29.42
N LYS A 291 25.46 31.19 28.27
CA LYS A 291 24.22 31.58 27.58
C LYS A 291 22.97 30.97 28.20
N TYR A 292 23.07 29.72 28.69
CA TYR A 292 21.96 28.96 29.26
C TYR A 292 22.33 28.39 30.65
N PRO A 293 22.30 29.23 31.71
CA PRO A 293 22.76 28.87 33.05
C PRO A 293 22.05 27.67 33.68
N ASP A 294 20.79 27.41 33.30
CA ASP A 294 20.03 26.27 33.81
C ASP A 294 20.66 24.91 33.48
N PHE A 295 21.57 24.86 32.50
CA PHE A 295 22.33 23.65 32.13
C PHE A 295 23.69 23.53 32.83
N ALA A 296 24.02 24.45 33.76
CA ALA A 296 25.25 24.39 34.53
C ALA A 296 25.49 23.07 35.29
N PRO A 297 24.49 22.35 35.81
CA PRO A 297 24.71 21.06 36.47
C PRO A 297 25.38 20.00 35.58
N MET A 298 25.27 20.13 34.25
CA MET A 298 25.90 19.25 33.27
C MET A 298 27.02 19.94 32.47
N LYS A 299 27.56 21.07 32.97
CA LYS A 299 28.72 21.72 32.36
C LYS A 299 29.90 20.74 32.30
N HIS A 300 30.46 20.58 31.11
CA HIS A 300 31.61 19.71 30.82
C HIS A 300 31.43 18.22 31.18
N VAL A 301 30.20 17.78 31.47
CA VAL A 301 29.92 16.38 31.73
C VAL A 301 29.72 15.66 30.41
N TRP A 302 30.53 14.63 30.17
CA TRP A 302 30.37 13.72 29.05
C TRP A 302 29.26 12.71 29.34
N GLY A 303 28.43 12.44 28.33
CA GLY A 303 27.44 11.37 28.38
C GLY A 303 28.08 9.98 28.47
N LYS A 304 27.25 8.98 28.73
CA LYS A 304 27.61 7.56 28.71
C LYS A 304 26.75 6.83 27.69
N TYR A 305 27.38 6.04 26.82
CA TYR A 305 26.68 5.45 25.68
C TYR A 305 26.96 3.96 25.57
N TYR A 306 25.91 3.17 25.40
CA TYR A 306 26.00 1.81 24.88
C TYR A 306 25.64 1.86 23.40
N VAL A 307 26.59 1.57 22.51
CA VAL A 307 26.40 1.63 21.05
C VAL A 307 26.81 0.29 20.47
N ASP A 308 25.84 -0.42 19.88
CA ASP A 308 26.05 -1.78 19.40
C ASP A 308 25.06 -2.19 18.28
N GLY A 309 25.54 -3.04 17.37
CA GLY A 309 24.77 -3.68 16.30
C GLY A 309 24.10 -2.76 15.28
N ASN A 310 24.43 -1.46 15.25
CA ASN A 310 23.93 -0.53 14.24
C ASN A 310 24.59 -0.82 12.88
N VAL A 311 23.80 -0.70 11.81
CA VAL A 311 24.27 -0.87 10.43
C VAL A 311 24.31 0.48 9.75
N VAL A 312 25.40 0.77 9.05
CA VAL A 312 25.52 1.94 8.17
C VAL A 312 25.77 1.43 6.75
N GLU A 313 24.73 1.52 5.92
CA GLU A 313 24.76 0.97 4.55
C GLU A 313 25.87 1.60 3.72
N GLY A 314 26.67 0.76 3.05
CA GLY A 314 27.85 1.19 2.28
C GLY A 314 29.11 1.42 3.10
N TYR A 315 29.06 1.33 4.45
CA TYR A 315 30.20 1.53 5.35
C TYR A 315 30.40 0.30 6.26
N SER A 316 30.97 -0.75 5.68
CA SER A 316 31.14 -2.05 6.35
C SER A 316 32.09 -1.99 7.54
N ASP A 317 33.06 -1.08 7.53
CA ASP A 317 33.98 -0.83 8.64
C ASP A 317 33.26 -0.21 9.85
N VAL A 318 32.36 0.76 9.61
CA VAL A 318 31.51 1.37 10.66
C VAL A 318 30.48 0.38 11.17
N THR A 319 29.91 -0.43 10.28
CA THR A 319 28.96 -1.49 10.66
C THR A 319 29.62 -2.55 11.55
N LYS A 320 30.88 -2.90 11.26
CA LYS A 320 31.65 -3.86 12.06
C LYS A 320 32.14 -3.26 13.39
N ASP A 321 32.48 -1.97 13.40
CA ASP A 321 32.89 -1.23 14.58
C ASP A 321 32.21 0.15 14.62
N ASN A 322 31.08 0.20 15.32
CA ASN A 322 30.27 1.41 15.47
C ASN A 322 31.03 2.55 16.15
N TRP A 323 32.05 2.26 16.97
CA TRP A 323 32.68 3.25 17.84
C TRP A 323 33.74 4.07 17.14
N THR A 324 34.69 3.44 16.44
CA THR A 324 35.88 4.15 15.93
C THR A 324 35.50 5.30 15.00
N LYS A 325 34.66 5.03 14.00
CA LYS A 325 34.27 6.02 12.99
C LYS A 325 32.87 6.59 13.20
N GLY A 326 31.94 5.76 13.65
CA GLY A 326 30.54 6.15 13.84
C GLY A 326 30.33 7.10 15.04
N ILE A 327 31.25 7.08 16.02
CA ILE A 327 31.19 7.90 17.24
C ILE A 327 32.46 8.75 17.43
N TYR A 328 33.64 8.14 17.63
CA TYR A 328 34.83 8.87 18.07
C TYR A 328 35.35 9.88 17.03
N GLU A 329 35.38 9.51 15.75
CA GLU A 329 35.77 10.42 14.65
C GLU A 329 34.76 11.57 14.44
N GLN A 330 33.54 11.43 14.98
CA GLN A 330 32.50 12.45 14.88
C GLN A 330 32.67 13.58 15.88
N ILE A 331 33.52 13.41 16.90
CA ILE A 331 33.78 14.40 17.94
C ILE A 331 34.75 15.45 17.41
N ASP A 332 34.30 16.71 17.39
CA ASP A 332 35.17 17.87 17.18
C ASP A 332 35.59 18.46 18.53
N ASN A 333 36.86 18.32 18.87
CA ASN A 333 37.38 18.76 20.16
C ASN A 333 37.34 20.28 20.34
N ASN A 334 37.38 21.05 19.24
CA ASN A 334 37.23 22.50 19.30
C ASN A 334 35.82 22.91 19.72
N SER A 335 34.83 22.06 19.43
CA SER A 335 33.44 22.23 19.85
C SER A 335 33.18 21.73 21.28
N CYS A 336 34.22 21.22 21.98
CA CYS A 336 34.13 20.62 23.31
C CYS A 336 35.12 21.25 24.32
N ASP A 337 35.45 22.53 24.17
CA ASP A 337 36.42 23.26 25.01
C ASP A 337 37.80 22.57 25.14
N GLY A 338 38.18 21.73 24.17
CA GLY A 338 39.43 20.96 24.22
C GLY A 338 39.42 19.77 25.19
N LEU A 339 38.26 19.39 25.73
CA LEU A 339 38.11 18.39 26.81
C LEU A 339 37.90 16.94 26.33
N TYR A 340 37.97 16.68 25.02
CA TYR A 340 38.03 15.32 24.50
C TYR A 340 39.48 14.79 24.61
N THR A 341 39.74 14.09 25.70
CA THR A 341 41.05 13.49 26.02
C THR A 341 41.03 11.97 25.86
N GLN A 342 42.19 11.32 25.98
CA GLN A 342 42.25 9.85 26.01
C GLN A 342 41.41 9.25 27.16
N VAL A 343 41.46 9.87 28.36
CA VAL A 343 40.63 9.43 29.50
C VAL A 343 39.15 9.54 29.19
N THR A 344 38.73 10.61 28.51
CA THR A 344 37.35 10.76 28.05
C THR A 344 36.98 9.62 27.10
N LYS A 345 37.79 9.40 26.06
CA LYS A 345 37.58 8.34 25.08
C LYS A 345 37.43 6.96 25.74
N ASP A 346 38.24 6.67 26.75
CA ASP A 346 38.25 5.38 27.45
C ASP A 346 37.05 5.19 28.41
N THR A 347 36.30 6.25 28.73
CA THR A 347 35.27 6.20 29.78
C THR A 347 33.84 6.49 29.30
N ILE A 348 33.63 7.07 28.12
CA ILE A 348 32.27 7.39 27.63
C ILE A 348 31.50 6.16 27.14
N LYS A 349 32.19 5.07 26.81
CA LYS A 349 31.60 3.78 26.43
C LYS A 349 31.09 3.01 27.64
N LEU A 350 29.87 2.46 27.51
CA LEU A 350 29.32 1.45 28.39
C LEU A 350 29.50 0.06 27.76
N ASP A 351 29.90 -0.92 28.57
CA ASP A 351 30.07 -2.31 28.13
C ASP A 351 28.78 -3.14 28.21
N THR A 352 27.77 -2.63 28.91
CA THR A 352 26.44 -3.26 29.05
C THR A 352 25.36 -2.24 28.70
N PRO A 353 24.25 -2.67 28.08
CA PRO A 353 23.14 -1.79 27.79
C PRO A 353 22.51 -1.28 29.08
N LEU A 354 22.00 -0.04 29.03
CA LEU A 354 21.13 0.49 30.06
C LEU A 354 19.85 -0.35 30.11
N GLU A 355 19.30 -0.52 31.31
CA GLU A 355 18.01 -1.18 31.50
C GLU A 355 16.93 -0.47 30.68
N THR A 356 16.27 -1.23 29.82
CA THR A 356 15.06 -0.85 29.12
C THR A 356 13.90 -1.61 29.75
N ASP A 357 12.69 -1.06 29.69
CA ASP A 357 11.49 -1.89 29.87
C ASP A 357 11.42 -2.90 28.69
N VAL A 358 10.29 -3.61 28.55
CA VAL A 358 10.09 -4.56 27.46
C VAL A 358 10.10 -3.84 26.10
N VAL A 359 11.10 -4.16 25.28
CA VAL A 359 11.22 -3.73 23.87
C VAL A 359 11.69 -4.93 23.04
N THR A 360 10.90 -5.32 22.05
CA THR A 360 11.30 -6.34 21.07
C THR A 360 12.50 -5.81 20.29
N THR A 361 13.60 -6.56 20.28
CA THR A 361 14.85 -6.12 19.64
C THR A 361 15.13 -6.95 18.40
N HIS A 362 15.03 -6.31 17.24
CA HIS A 362 15.43 -6.87 15.95
C HIS A 362 16.92 -6.62 15.69
N THR A 363 17.54 -7.36 14.77
CA THR A 363 18.78 -6.87 14.14
C THR A 363 18.48 -5.60 13.33
N ALA A 364 19.47 -4.77 13.03
CA ALA A 364 19.23 -3.54 12.25
C ALA A 364 18.59 -3.83 10.89
N THR A 365 18.98 -4.92 10.23
CA THR A 365 18.43 -5.31 8.94
C THR A 365 16.98 -5.79 9.04
N GLN A 366 16.66 -6.59 10.06
CA GLN A 366 15.27 -6.97 10.33
C GLN A 366 14.42 -5.75 10.68
N ALA A 367 14.98 -4.81 11.46
CA ALA A 367 14.30 -3.55 11.78
C ALA A 367 14.00 -2.72 10.54
N LEU A 368 14.89 -2.68 9.54
CA LEU A 368 14.61 -2.04 8.25
C LEU A 368 13.32 -2.58 7.62
N GLY A 369 13.23 -3.90 7.42
CA GLY A 369 12.03 -4.51 6.83
C GLY A 369 10.76 -4.26 7.64
N ARG A 370 10.85 -4.34 8.97
CA ARG A 370 9.70 -4.11 9.85
C ARG A 370 9.22 -2.66 9.84
N VAL A 371 10.14 -1.71 9.94
CA VAL A 371 9.80 -0.28 9.95
C VAL A 371 9.19 0.12 8.61
N LEU A 372 9.74 -0.36 7.49
CA LEU A 372 9.17 -0.08 6.18
C LEU A 372 7.75 -0.63 6.02
N LEU A 373 7.43 -1.78 6.62
CA LEU A 373 6.09 -2.36 6.58
C LEU A 373 5.10 -1.68 7.54
N TYR A 374 5.51 -1.45 8.79
CA TYR A 374 4.56 -1.15 9.87
C TYR A 374 4.65 0.27 10.42
N ALA A 375 5.70 1.05 10.16
CA ALA A 375 5.76 2.41 10.73
C ALA A 375 4.78 3.39 10.04
N GLY A 376 4.41 4.44 10.77
CA GLY A 376 3.50 5.50 10.35
C GLY A 376 2.04 5.06 10.49
N CYS A 377 1.14 5.76 9.81
CA CYS A 377 -0.27 5.37 9.68
C CYS A 377 -0.41 4.15 8.75
N SER A 378 0.20 3.02 9.14
CA SER A 378 0.31 1.79 8.36
C SER A 378 -0.99 0.99 8.24
N LEU A 379 -2.02 1.33 9.02
CA LEU A 379 -3.38 0.81 8.82
C LEU A 379 -3.90 1.13 7.41
N ALA A 380 -3.66 2.37 6.95
CA ALA A 380 -3.94 2.79 5.60
C ALA A 380 -3.04 3.98 5.29
N ARG A 381 -1.96 3.80 4.54
CA ARG A 381 -1.01 4.88 4.21
C ARG A 381 -1.59 5.84 3.17
N ASP A 382 -1.18 7.11 3.26
CA ASP A 382 -1.43 8.05 2.18
C ASP A 382 -0.29 7.98 1.15
N GLU A 383 -0.44 8.68 0.03
CA GLU A 383 0.55 8.69 -1.05
C GLU A 383 1.94 9.19 -0.61
N VAL A 384 2.01 10.05 0.41
CA VAL A 384 3.27 10.58 0.92
C VAL A 384 3.98 9.53 1.76
N ASP A 385 3.30 8.87 2.70
CA ASP A 385 3.91 7.81 3.52
C ASP A 385 4.35 6.63 2.65
N ALA A 386 3.52 6.23 1.68
CA ALA A 386 3.87 5.19 0.70
C ALA A 386 5.13 5.58 -0.09
N ARG A 387 5.20 6.83 -0.59
CA ARG A 387 6.41 7.35 -1.24
C ARG A 387 7.63 7.29 -0.33
N ILE A 388 7.54 7.75 0.92
CA ILE A 388 8.68 7.82 1.84
C ILE A 388 9.25 6.43 2.16
N VAL A 389 8.36 5.44 2.35
CA VAL A 389 8.75 4.04 2.53
C VAL A 389 9.44 3.52 1.28
N ARG A 390 8.85 3.73 0.11
CA ARG A 390 9.41 3.32 -1.18
C ARG A 390 10.78 3.94 -1.45
N GLU A 391 10.92 5.26 -1.24
CA GLU A 391 12.18 5.99 -1.38
C GLU A 391 13.26 5.44 -0.43
N THR A 392 12.88 5.11 0.81
CA THR A 392 13.77 4.49 1.79
C THR A 392 14.17 3.07 1.38
N GLU A 393 13.21 2.24 0.94
CA GLU A 393 13.46 0.87 0.49
C GLU A 393 14.46 0.84 -0.67
N TYR A 394 14.31 1.73 -1.65
CA TYR A 394 15.15 1.78 -2.84
C TYR A 394 16.39 2.67 -2.71
N GLY A 395 16.45 3.55 -1.70
CA GLY A 395 17.54 4.51 -1.58
C GLY A 395 17.53 5.58 -2.68
N ILE A 396 16.34 5.99 -3.11
CA ILE A 396 16.08 7.00 -4.15
C ILE A 396 15.32 8.20 -3.57
N THR A 397 15.11 9.24 -4.39
CA THR A 397 14.33 10.43 -4.03
C THR A 397 13.49 10.87 -5.21
N THR A 398 12.22 11.24 -5.01
CA THR A 398 11.36 11.74 -6.08
C THR A 398 11.43 13.27 -6.20
N TYR A 399 11.41 13.99 -5.07
CA TYR A 399 11.29 15.45 -5.06
C TYR A 399 12.59 16.15 -4.64
N THR A 400 12.64 17.46 -4.85
CA THR A 400 13.75 18.33 -4.44
C THR A 400 13.18 19.70 -4.12
N GLY A 401 13.75 20.41 -3.14
CA GLY A 401 13.30 21.75 -2.78
C GLY A 401 13.30 22.75 -3.93
N SER A 402 12.36 23.71 -3.90
CA SER A 402 12.23 24.74 -4.94
C SER A 402 12.79 26.12 -4.55
N VAL A 403 13.11 26.36 -3.28
CA VAL A 403 13.39 27.71 -2.76
C VAL A 403 14.87 27.92 -2.44
N SER A 404 15.49 26.98 -1.73
CA SER A 404 16.86 27.11 -1.26
C SER A 404 17.85 27.07 -2.43
N ALA A 405 18.88 27.92 -2.38
CA ALA A 405 19.89 27.98 -3.42
C ALA A 405 20.68 26.66 -3.58
N ASP A 406 20.77 25.85 -2.51
CA ASP A 406 21.44 24.56 -2.48
C ASP A 406 20.49 23.36 -2.69
N ALA A 407 19.20 23.57 -2.97
CA ALA A 407 18.20 22.50 -3.08
C ALA A 407 18.62 21.37 -4.04
N LYS A 408 19.10 21.73 -5.24
CA LYS A 408 19.58 20.76 -6.25
C LYS A 408 20.72 19.86 -5.75
N SER A 409 21.47 20.30 -4.74
CA SER A 409 22.55 19.52 -4.14
C SER A 409 22.08 18.63 -2.97
N LYS A 410 20.81 18.73 -2.58
CA LYS A 410 20.19 18.01 -1.47
C LYS A 410 18.87 17.34 -1.91
N PRO A 411 18.91 16.44 -2.91
CA PRO A 411 17.73 15.76 -3.43
C PRO A 411 16.98 14.99 -2.33
N GLY A 412 15.65 15.01 -2.41
CA GLY A 412 14.75 14.47 -1.41
C GLY A 412 14.50 15.38 -0.22
N LEU A 413 15.27 16.47 -0.03
CA LEU A 413 14.95 17.46 1.00
C LEU A 413 14.14 18.61 0.38
N ILE A 414 12.93 18.80 0.88
CA ILE A 414 11.98 19.79 0.35
C ILE A 414 12.08 21.11 1.12
N ASP A 415 11.72 22.20 0.46
CA ASP A 415 11.67 23.54 1.05
C ASP A 415 10.26 23.92 1.50
N LEU A 416 9.23 23.49 0.76
CA LEU A 416 7.82 23.79 0.99
C LEU A 416 6.95 22.53 0.77
N PRO A 417 5.73 22.44 1.36
CA PRO A 417 4.79 21.37 1.04
C PRO A 417 4.46 21.30 -0.46
N ASP A 418 4.39 22.45 -1.13
CA ASP A 418 4.11 22.53 -2.57
C ASP A 418 5.17 21.84 -3.46
N ASP A 419 6.37 21.56 -2.94
CA ASP A 419 7.40 20.81 -3.68
C ASP A 419 7.00 19.36 -3.96
N VAL A 420 6.09 18.82 -3.16
CA VAL A 420 5.59 17.43 -3.28
C VAL A 420 4.17 17.35 -3.80
N LYS A 421 3.55 18.50 -4.12
CA LYS A 421 2.20 18.56 -4.68
C LYS A 421 2.19 17.89 -6.06
N PRO A 422 1.35 16.86 -6.28
CA PRO A 422 1.20 16.27 -7.60
C PRO A 422 0.78 17.31 -8.63
N GLU A 423 1.20 17.11 -9.89
CA GLU A 423 0.79 17.99 -10.98
C GLU A 423 -0.75 17.97 -11.13
N GLY A 424 -1.36 19.14 -11.27
CA GLY A 424 -2.83 19.28 -11.34
C GLY A 424 -3.57 19.22 -10.00
N ALA A 425 -2.92 18.79 -8.90
CA ALA A 425 -3.55 18.77 -7.59
C ALA A 425 -3.80 20.20 -7.05
N THR A 426 -4.91 20.38 -6.35
CA THR A 426 -5.30 21.66 -5.74
C THR A 426 -4.59 21.94 -4.42
N SER A 427 -4.04 20.90 -3.78
CA SER A 427 -3.42 20.93 -2.46
C SER A 427 -2.22 19.98 -2.42
N ALA A 428 -1.21 20.31 -1.61
CA ALA A 428 -0.11 19.41 -1.28
C ALA A 428 -0.53 18.32 -0.27
N TRP A 429 -1.59 18.56 0.52
CA TRP A 429 -2.16 17.55 1.40
C TRP A 429 -3.01 16.58 0.60
N PRO A 430 -2.73 15.26 0.69
CA PRO A 430 -3.55 14.25 0.05
C PRO A 430 -4.99 14.32 0.54
N GLU A 431 -5.93 14.11 -0.39
CA GLU A 431 -7.31 13.83 -0.02
C GLU A 431 -7.36 12.43 0.62
N LEU A 432 -8.03 12.31 1.78
CA LEU A 432 -8.17 11.04 2.48
C LEU A 432 -9.62 10.59 2.34
N SER A 433 -9.83 9.52 1.58
CA SER A 433 -11.12 8.89 1.36
C SER A 433 -11.62 8.19 2.64
N ASP A 434 -12.92 8.17 2.84
CA ASP A 434 -13.60 7.35 3.86
C ASP A 434 -13.65 5.85 3.48
N GLY A 435 -13.15 5.49 2.30
CA GLY A 435 -13.11 4.11 1.83
C GLY A 435 -14.49 3.56 1.45
N GLY A 436 -15.49 4.42 1.23
CA GLY A 436 -16.85 4.00 0.89
C GLY A 436 -17.63 3.42 2.07
N VAL A 437 -17.17 3.65 3.30
CA VAL A 437 -17.88 3.21 4.52
C VAL A 437 -19.26 3.86 4.58
N THR A 438 -20.28 3.04 4.80
CA THR A 438 -21.67 3.50 4.85
C THR A 438 -22.03 4.08 6.21
N GLU A 439 -23.02 4.98 6.26
CA GLU A 439 -23.52 5.53 7.53
C GLU A 439 -23.93 4.42 8.51
N ALA A 440 -24.52 3.33 8.02
CA ALA A 440 -24.96 2.19 8.82
C ALA A 440 -23.81 1.45 9.53
N GLU A 441 -22.60 1.46 8.95
CA GLU A 441 -21.41 0.83 9.52
C GLU A 441 -20.77 1.67 10.63
N LEU A 442 -21.07 2.96 10.70
CA LEU A 442 -20.55 3.90 11.69
C LEU A 442 -21.54 4.22 12.82
N ILE A 443 -22.78 3.72 12.76
CA ILE A 443 -23.77 3.96 13.81
C ILE A 443 -23.26 3.41 15.14
N ASP A 444 -23.22 4.28 16.15
CA ASP A 444 -23.04 3.97 17.57
C ASP A 444 -24.22 4.61 18.31
N THR A 445 -25.18 3.78 18.70
CA THR A 445 -26.48 4.22 19.22
C THR A 445 -26.38 4.81 20.63
N ASP A 446 -25.44 4.33 21.46
CA ASP A 446 -25.33 4.77 22.86
C ASP A 446 -24.12 5.69 23.14
N GLY A 447 -23.22 5.85 22.16
CA GLY A 447 -22.13 6.81 22.14
C GLY A 447 -20.94 6.40 22.99
N ASP A 448 -20.68 5.09 23.12
CA ASP A 448 -19.55 4.54 23.86
C ASP A 448 -18.28 4.33 23.01
N GLY A 449 -18.33 4.71 21.74
CA GLY A 449 -17.23 4.65 20.79
C GLY A 449 -17.12 3.32 20.05
N ILE A 450 -18.08 2.40 20.21
CA ILE A 450 -18.12 1.10 19.54
C ILE A 450 -19.30 1.09 18.56
N PRO A 451 -19.10 0.79 17.26
CA PRO A 451 -20.22 0.69 16.33
C PRO A 451 -21.19 -0.45 16.70
N ASP A 452 -22.50 -0.20 16.53
CA ASP A 452 -23.60 -1.15 16.76
C ASP A 452 -23.32 -2.50 16.09
N VAL A 453 -22.81 -2.47 14.85
CA VAL A 453 -22.49 -3.67 14.05
C VAL A 453 -21.41 -4.53 14.71
N TRP A 454 -20.43 -3.90 15.35
CA TRP A 454 -19.37 -4.60 16.07
C TRP A 454 -19.89 -5.15 17.39
N GLU A 455 -20.68 -4.37 18.12
CA GLU A 455 -21.28 -4.80 19.38
C GLU A 455 -22.17 -6.03 19.22
N GLU A 456 -23.07 -6.02 18.22
CA GLU A 456 -23.95 -7.15 17.92
C GLU A 456 -23.14 -8.42 17.58
N ALA A 457 -22.06 -8.26 16.82
CA ALA A 457 -21.17 -9.37 16.47
C ALA A 457 -20.39 -9.93 17.67
N HIS A 458 -20.17 -9.13 18.71
CA HIS A 458 -19.40 -9.50 19.91
C HIS A 458 -20.26 -9.70 21.16
N GLY A 459 -21.60 -9.64 21.04
CA GLY A 459 -22.54 -9.89 22.12
C GLY A 459 -22.63 -8.77 23.17
N LEU A 460 -22.27 -7.54 22.79
CA LEU A 460 -22.49 -6.34 23.61
C LEU A 460 -23.89 -5.75 23.36
N ASN A 461 -24.28 -4.76 24.17
CA ASN A 461 -25.60 -4.15 24.09
C ASN A 461 -25.49 -2.69 23.66
N LYS A 462 -25.75 -2.46 22.37
CA LYS A 462 -25.79 -1.15 21.69
C LYS A 462 -26.71 -0.06 22.24
N ASN A 463 -27.42 -0.33 23.33
CA ASN A 463 -28.26 0.65 24.01
C ASN A 463 -27.78 0.90 25.46
N ASN A 464 -26.55 0.51 25.79
CA ASN A 464 -25.99 0.53 27.13
C ASN A 464 -24.50 0.93 27.15
N ALA A 465 -24.22 2.23 26.98
CA ALA A 465 -22.86 2.79 26.99
C ALA A 465 -21.99 2.50 28.24
N ALA A 466 -22.55 1.89 29.29
CA ALA A 466 -21.79 1.44 30.45
C ALA A 466 -20.99 0.16 30.16
N ASP A 467 -21.39 -0.67 29.19
CA ASP A 467 -20.66 -1.89 28.87
C ASP A 467 -19.38 -1.63 28.06
N GLY A 468 -19.29 -0.56 27.28
CA GLY A 468 -18.03 -0.08 26.67
C GLY A 468 -16.89 0.09 27.67
N LYS A 469 -17.21 0.38 28.94
CA LYS A 469 -16.25 0.58 30.04
C LYS A 469 -15.95 -0.69 30.84
N ILE A 470 -16.63 -1.80 30.59
CA ILE A 470 -16.38 -3.06 31.29
C ILE A 470 -14.99 -3.55 30.93
N VAL A 471 -14.21 -3.84 31.97
CA VAL A 471 -12.83 -4.30 31.84
C VAL A 471 -12.79 -5.82 31.78
N ASN A 472 -12.15 -6.37 30.74
CA ASN A 472 -11.96 -7.80 30.57
C ASN A 472 -10.86 -8.36 31.50
N SER A 473 -10.60 -9.67 31.44
CA SER A 473 -9.57 -10.33 32.26
C SER A 473 -8.13 -9.87 31.96
N GLU A 474 -7.89 -9.26 30.79
CA GLU A 474 -6.59 -8.73 30.39
C GLU A 474 -6.38 -7.27 30.85
N GLY A 475 -7.44 -6.62 31.34
CA GLY A 475 -7.41 -5.25 31.87
C GLY A 475 -7.76 -4.16 30.86
N TYR A 476 -8.30 -4.52 29.69
CA TYR A 476 -8.80 -3.59 28.69
C TYR A 476 -10.30 -3.42 28.77
N THR A 477 -10.78 -2.20 28.54
CA THR A 477 -12.21 -1.90 28.34
C THR A 477 -12.72 -2.48 27.02
N ASN A 478 -14.03 -2.72 26.88
CA ASN A 478 -14.61 -3.16 25.61
C ASN A 478 -14.31 -2.19 24.46
N LEU A 479 -14.31 -0.87 24.72
CA LEU A 479 -13.87 0.13 23.73
C LEU A 479 -12.41 -0.09 23.30
N GLU A 480 -11.51 -0.38 24.24
CA GLU A 480 -10.12 -0.70 23.90
C GLU A 480 -10.01 -2.02 23.12
N VAL A 481 -10.83 -3.03 23.43
CA VAL A 481 -10.87 -4.28 22.66
C VAL A 481 -11.28 -4.00 21.21
N TYR A 482 -12.34 -3.20 21.00
CA TYR A 482 -12.74 -2.75 19.67
C TYR A 482 -11.58 -2.02 18.96
N MET A 483 -11.05 -0.96 19.55
CA MET A 483 -9.96 -0.16 18.97
C MET A 483 -8.69 -1.00 18.65
N ASN A 484 -8.39 -2.01 19.45
CA ASN A 484 -7.26 -2.90 19.21
C ASN A 484 -7.56 -3.93 18.11
N SER A 485 -8.81 -4.36 17.96
CA SER A 485 -9.22 -5.30 16.91
C SER A 485 -9.03 -4.72 15.50
N LEU A 486 -9.18 -3.39 15.35
CA LEU A 486 -8.99 -2.67 14.08
C LEU A 486 -7.55 -2.77 13.55
N VAL A 487 -6.57 -3.04 14.42
CA VAL A 487 -5.14 -3.05 14.09
C VAL A 487 -4.46 -4.35 14.52
N ALA A 488 -5.24 -5.40 14.78
CA ALA A 488 -4.74 -6.67 15.31
C ALA A 488 -3.65 -7.25 14.41
N GLU A 489 -3.87 -7.30 13.10
CA GLU A 489 -2.88 -7.84 12.14
C GLU A 489 -1.53 -7.11 12.23
N ILE A 490 -1.53 -5.78 12.33
CA ILE A 490 -0.29 -5.00 12.46
C ILE A 490 0.40 -5.34 13.77
N THR A 491 -0.32 -5.26 14.89
CA THR A 491 0.25 -5.49 16.22
C THR A 491 0.78 -6.92 16.42
N GLU A 492 0.15 -7.92 15.82
CA GLU A 492 0.58 -9.31 15.85
C GLU A 492 1.83 -9.58 14.99
N ASN A 493 2.04 -8.80 13.92
CA ASN A 493 3.11 -9.05 12.95
C ASN A 493 4.33 -8.14 13.11
N GLN A 494 4.18 -6.91 13.60
CA GLN A 494 5.24 -5.91 13.66
C GLN A 494 6.47 -6.36 14.47
N ASN A 495 6.25 -7.16 15.51
CA ASN A 495 7.29 -7.64 16.42
C ASN A 495 7.85 -9.03 16.05
N LYS A 496 7.41 -9.64 14.95
CA LYS A 496 7.91 -10.95 14.53
C LYS A 496 9.35 -10.82 14.03
N VAL A 497 10.19 -11.82 14.30
CA VAL A 497 11.53 -11.88 13.72
C VAL A 497 11.45 -12.51 12.32
N VAL A 498 11.53 -11.68 11.28
CA VAL A 498 11.64 -12.12 9.88
C VAL A 498 12.86 -11.47 9.27
N ASP A 499 13.72 -12.29 8.68
CA ASP A 499 14.89 -11.81 7.98
C ASP A 499 14.50 -10.97 6.77
N TYR A 500 15.20 -9.86 6.61
CA TYR A 500 15.01 -8.93 5.52
C TYR A 500 16.34 -8.73 4.81
N THR A 501 16.33 -8.68 3.49
CA THR A 501 17.53 -8.37 2.71
C THR A 501 17.35 -6.98 2.11
N PRO A 502 18.19 -5.99 2.47
CA PRO A 502 18.07 -4.63 1.95
C PRO A 502 18.14 -4.62 0.43
N ILE A 503 17.21 -3.88 -0.17
CA ILE A 503 17.12 -3.78 -1.62
C ILE A 503 18.22 -2.86 -2.14
N VAL A 504 19.03 -3.41 -3.04
CA VAL A 504 19.92 -2.64 -3.90
C VAL A 504 19.18 -2.37 -5.20
N THR A 505 19.07 -1.09 -5.58
CA THR A 505 18.50 -0.65 -6.84
C THR A 505 19.33 -1.11 -8.03
N THR A 506 18.65 -1.48 -9.11
CA THR A 506 19.26 -2.07 -10.30
C THR A 506 18.78 -1.38 -11.56
N SER A 507 19.72 -0.88 -12.37
CA SER A 507 19.42 -0.35 -13.70
C SER A 507 19.04 -1.47 -14.67
N LEU A 508 17.79 -1.47 -15.14
CA LEU A 508 17.31 -2.46 -16.13
C LEU A 508 18.15 -2.41 -17.42
N GLU A 509 18.55 -1.23 -17.88
CA GLU A 509 19.45 -1.10 -19.04
C GLU A 509 20.80 -1.80 -18.79
N THR A 510 21.36 -1.65 -17.60
CA THR A 510 22.63 -2.30 -17.24
C THR A 510 22.46 -3.81 -17.12
N LEU A 511 21.34 -4.27 -16.55
CA LEU A 511 20.99 -5.69 -16.47
C LEU A 511 20.88 -6.29 -17.87
N LEU A 512 20.12 -5.67 -18.77
CA LEU A 512 19.95 -6.10 -20.16
C LEU A 512 21.29 -6.18 -20.91
N LYS A 513 22.16 -5.18 -20.73
CA LYS A 513 23.48 -5.15 -21.37
C LYS A 513 24.37 -6.31 -20.94
N ASN A 514 24.25 -6.74 -19.69
CA ASN A 514 25.09 -7.80 -19.10
C ASN A 514 24.43 -9.18 -19.19
N ALA A 515 23.16 -9.27 -19.59
CA ALA A 515 22.40 -10.49 -19.63
C ALA A 515 22.88 -11.47 -20.70
N SER A 516 22.88 -12.75 -20.33
CA SER A 516 22.96 -13.91 -21.21
C SER A 516 21.56 -14.38 -21.62
N ALA A 517 21.47 -15.18 -22.68
CA ALA A 517 20.19 -15.75 -23.09
C ALA A 517 19.70 -16.77 -22.03
N GLY A 518 18.46 -16.62 -21.60
CA GLY A 518 17.82 -17.40 -20.54
C GLY A 518 17.86 -16.74 -19.16
N ASP A 519 18.52 -15.59 -19.00
CA ASP A 519 18.64 -14.92 -17.71
C ASP A 519 17.30 -14.37 -17.21
N VAL A 520 17.12 -14.40 -15.88
CA VAL A 520 16.06 -13.71 -15.16
C VAL A 520 16.64 -12.43 -14.56
N LEU A 521 16.13 -11.28 -15.00
CA LEU A 521 16.54 -9.95 -14.60
C LEU A 521 15.58 -9.44 -13.53
N GLU A 522 15.98 -9.53 -12.28
CA GLU A 522 15.23 -8.96 -11.16
C GLU A 522 15.36 -7.44 -11.16
N VAL A 523 14.24 -6.74 -11.28
CA VAL A 523 14.18 -5.28 -11.30
C VAL A 523 13.49 -4.72 -10.07
N THR A 524 13.94 -3.52 -9.70
CA THR A 524 13.26 -2.61 -8.77
C THR A 524 12.48 -1.56 -9.56
N SER A 525 11.83 -0.60 -8.88
CA SER A 525 11.14 0.50 -9.56
C SER A 525 12.13 1.49 -10.20
N GLU A 526 11.89 1.88 -11.46
CA GLU A 526 12.72 2.82 -12.23
C GLU A 526 11.91 3.62 -13.27
N VAL A 527 12.28 4.89 -13.47
CA VAL A 527 11.85 5.68 -14.63
C VAL A 527 12.89 5.54 -15.73
N ILE A 528 12.51 4.97 -16.87
CA ILE A 528 13.44 4.64 -17.95
C ILE A 528 13.46 5.76 -19.00
N GLY A 529 12.29 6.25 -19.40
CA GLY A 529 12.15 7.38 -20.33
C GLY A 529 12.73 7.14 -21.73
N LYS A 530 12.96 5.89 -22.13
CA LYS A 530 13.61 5.53 -23.41
C LYS A 530 13.24 4.12 -23.90
N GLU A 531 13.61 3.85 -25.14
CA GLU A 531 13.52 2.52 -25.74
C GLU A 531 14.70 1.63 -25.30
N LEU A 532 14.41 0.43 -24.82
CA LEU A 532 15.38 -0.60 -24.47
C LEU A 532 15.36 -1.71 -25.52
N THR A 533 16.53 -2.10 -26.01
CA THR A 533 16.64 -3.20 -26.99
C THR A 533 16.77 -4.54 -26.26
N VAL A 534 15.96 -5.52 -26.66
CA VAL A 534 16.04 -6.92 -26.23
C VAL A 534 16.55 -7.75 -27.39
N ASP A 535 17.78 -8.26 -27.26
CA ASP A 535 18.49 -8.99 -28.31
C ASP A 535 18.75 -10.47 -27.99
N LYS A 536 18.19 -10.94 -26.86
CA LYS A 536 18.31 -12.31 -26.35
C LYS A 536 16.99 -12.73 -25.69
N ASN A 537 16.84 -14.02 -25.44
CA ASN A 537 15.75 -14.55 -24.63
C ASN A 537 15.96 -14.16 -23.16
N ILE A 538 15.03 -13.43 -22.56
CA ILE A 538 15.14 -12.95 -21.18
C ILE A 538 13.80 -12.98 -20.47
N THR A 539 13.84 -13.07 -19.13
CA THR A 539 12.71 -12.74 -18.27
C THR A 539 13.06 -11.49 -17.46
N ILE A 540 12.19 -10.49 -17.43
CA ILE A 540 12.29 -9.33 -16.54
C ILE A 540 11.23 -9.53 -15.46
N LYS A 541 11.67 -9.62 -14.21
CA LYS A 541 10.83 -10.04 -13.09
C LYS A 541 10.95 -9.07 -11.93
N ALA A 542 9.87 -8.89 -11.18
CA ALA A 542 9.93 -8.18 -9.91
C ALA A 542 10.90 -8.84 -8.94
N LYS A 543 11.75 -8.02 -8.31
CA LYS A 543 12.62 -8.50 -7.25
C LYS A 543 11.79 -9.05 -6.08
N SER A 544 12.17 -10.20 -5.57
CA SER A 544 11.49 -10.78 -4.41
C SER A 544 11.75 -9.95 -3.14
N GLY A 545 10.73 -9.85 -2.27
CA GLY A 545 10.83 -9.17 -0.98
C GLY A 545 10.59 -7.67 -1.00
N LEU A 546 10.18 -7.12 -2.16
CA LEU A 546 9.68 -5.74 -2.24
C LEU A 546 8.33 -5.59 -1.52
N ILE A 547 8.12 -4.44 -0.89
CA ILE A 547 6.86 -4.12 -0.22
C ILE A 547 5.75 -3.82 -1.24
N GLU A 548 6.11 -3.15 -2.33
CA GLU A 548 5.22 -2.85 -3.46
C GLU A 548 5.79 -3.43 -4.75
N PRO A 549 4.95 -3.84 -5.72
CA PRO A 549 5.43 -4.23 -7.04
C PRO A 549 6.27 -3.12 -7.69
N PRO A 550 7.38 -3.44 -8.37
CA PRO A 550 8.22 -2.44 -8.97
C PRO A 550 7.52 -1.82 -10.19
N VAL A 551 7.57 -0.49 -10.25
CA VAL A 551 7.00 0.31 -11.35
C VAL A 551 8.09 0.60 -12.38
N LEU A 552 7.86 0.23 -13.65
CA LEU A 552 8.66 0.64 -14.81
C LEU A 552 7.92 1.73 -15.60
N GLU A 553 8.39 2.97 -15.49
CA GLU A 553 7.76 4.13 -16.14
C GLU A 553 8.43 4.49 -17.47
N LYS A 554 7.62 4.88 -18.46
CA LYS A 554 8.05 5.43 -19.76
C LYS A 554 9.03 4.50 -20.50
N VAL A 555 8.73 3.20 -20.48
CA VAL A 555 9.56 2.14 -21.09
C VAL A 555 8.95 1.60 -22.39
N THR A 556 9.80 1.41 -23.40
CA THR A 556 9.46 0.66 -24.62
C THR A 556 10.52 -0.42 -24.84
N PHE A 557 10.10 -1.68 -24.99
CA PHE A 557 10.96 -2.80 -25.33
C PHE A 557 10.95 -3.04 -26.84
N LYS A 558 12.11 -2.89 -27.48
CA LYS A 558 12.31 -3.21 -28.89
C LYS A 558 12.96 -4.58 -29.03
N ILE A 559 12.19 -5.56 -29.50
CA ILE A 559 12.65 -6.94 -29.62
C ILE A 559 13.40 -7.13 -30.94
N LYS A 560 14.52 -7.85 -30.92
CA LYS A 560 15.31 -8.21 -32.10
C LYS A 560 14.95 -9.62 -32.58
N ASN A 561 15.30 -9.91 -33.83
CA ASN A 561 15.14 -11.23 -34.42
C ASN A 561 15.82 -12.32 -33.56
N GLY A 562 15.07 -13.37 -33.24
CA GLY A 562 15.52 -14.51 -32.43
C GLY A 562 15.45 -14.30 -30.90
N ALA A 563 15.02 -13.12 -30.44
CA ALA A 563 14.88 -12.81 -29.02
C ALA A 563 13.43 -12.99 -28.53
N SER A 564 13.27 -13.19 -27.22
CA SER A 564 11.98 -13.29 -26.52
C SER A 564 12.01 -12.49 -25.23
N ILE A 565 10.83 -12.10 -24.75
CA ILE A 565 10.67 -11.33 -23.52
C ILE A 565 9.52 -11.90 -22.70
N ALA A 566 9.77 -12.15 -21.42
CA ALA A 566 8.73 -12.38 -20.43
C ALA A 566 8.81 -11.26 -19.37
N LEU A 567 7.66 -10.67 -19.04
CA LEU A 567 7.49 -9.69 -17.96
C LEU A 567 6.72 -10.37 -16.82
N ASP A 568 7.24 -10.33 -15.58
CA ASP A 568 6.66 -11.05 -14.45
C ASP A 568 6.58 -10.21 -13.15
N GLY A 569 5.38 -9.95 -12.64
CA GLY A 569 5.17 -9.29 -11.35
C GLY A 569 5.33 -7.76 -11.36
N LEU A 570 5.25 -7.12 -12.53
CA LEU A 570 5.62 -5.72 -12.71
C LEU A 570 4.40 -4.80 -12.86
N ILE A 571 4.52 -3.57 -12.38
CA ILE A 571 3.64 -2.47 -12.81
C ILE A 571 4.33 -1.74 -13.96
N LEU A 572 3.65 -1.59 -15.10
CA LEU A 572 4.19 -0.92 -16.27
C LEU A 572 3.26 0.18 -16.75
N PHE A 573 3.83 1.34 -17.10
CA PHE A 573 3.10 2.34 -17.87
C PHE A 573 4.01 3.18 -18.76
N TYR A 574 3.47 3.60 -19.89
CA TYR A 574 4.12 4.55 -20.78
C TYR A 574 3.60 5.97 -20.53
N ASP A 575 2.28 6.15 -20.53
CA ASP A 575 1.60 7.41 -20.24
C ASP A 575 0.96 7.33 -18.84
N ARG A 576 0.98 8.45 -18.11
CA ARG A 576 0.32 8.56 -16.80
C ARG A 576 -1.18 8.81 -16.97
N PRO A 577 -2.01 8.53 -15.95
CA PRO A 577 -3.39 8.99 -15.92
C PRO A 577 -3.48 10.46 -16.30
N ASP A 578 -4.43 10.80 -17.18
CA ASP A 578 -4.68 12.15 -17.69
C ASP A 578 -3.58 12.79 -18.56
N GLU A 579 -2.45 12.12 -18.83
CA GLU A 579 -1.53 12.55 -19.88
C GLU A 579 -2.18 12.34 -21.26
N GLU A 580 -1.96 13.28 -22.19
CA GLU A 580 -2.33 13.09 -23.59
C GLU A 580 -1.57 11.87 -24.12
N PRO A 581 -2.28 10.86 -24.66
CA PRO A 581 -1.68 9.59 -25.01
C PRO A 581 -0.61 9.78 -26.07
N THR A 582 0.57 9.17 -25.83
CA THR A 582 1.65 9.23 -26.80
C THR A 582 1.29 8.34 -27.99
N ASP A 583 0.67 8.95 -29.00
CA ASP A 583 0.16 8.31 -30.22
C ASP A 583 1.30 7.83 -31.15
N SER A 584 2.38 7.24 -30.66
CA SER A 584 3.40 6.59 -31.50
C SER A 584 4.17 5.48 -30.78
N LYS A 585 3.85 5.22 -29.51
CA LYS A 585 4.64 4.34 -28.63
C LYS A 585 3.80 3.17 -28.14
N TYR A 586 4.51 2.10 -27.84
CA TYR A 586 4.00 0.80 -27.39
C TYR A 586 4.92 0.30 -26.29
N LEU A 587 4.41 -0.52 -25.37
CA LEU A 587 5.29 -1.15 -24.36
C LEU A 587 6.23 -2.16 -25.01
N ILE A 588 5.74 -2.98 -25.93
CA ILE A 588 6.55 -3.92 -26.71
C ILE A 588 6.36 -3.61 -28.20
N SER A 589 7.48 -3.33 -28.87
CA SER A 589 7.53 -3.06 -30.31
C SER A 589 8.41 -4.10 -31.01
N VAL A 590 7.79 -4.91 -31.85
CA VAL A 590 8.41 -5.83 -32.80
C VAL A 590 8.29 -5.17 -34.19
N THR A 591 9.22 -4.27 -34.50
CA THR A 591 9.20 -3.49 -35.76
C THR A 591 10.60 -3.44 -36.40
N GLY A 592 10.66 -3.51 -37.73
CA GLY A 592 11.89 -3.59 -38.52
C GLY A 592 11.89 -4.75 -39.53
N GLU A 593 13.06 -5.09 -40.10
CA GLU A 593 13.31 -6.25 -40.98
C GLU A 593 12.60 -7.53 -40.51
N ALA A 594 12.38 -8.53 -41.38
CA ALA A 594 11.72 -9.80 -40.99
C ALA A 594 12.29 -10.38 -39.68
N GLN A 595 11.44 -10.52 -38.66
CA GLN A 595 11.81 -11.01 -37.32
C GLN A 595 11.03 -12.27 -36.98
N THR A 596 11.70 -13.22 -36.37
CA THR A 596 11.13 -14.39 -35.70
C THR A 596 11.29 -14.21 -34.20
N ILE A 597 10.18 -14.06 -33.50
CA ILE A 597 10.12 -13.87 -32.05
C ILE A 597 9.54 -15.16 -31.44
N PRO A 598 10.31 -15.93 -30.65
CA PRO A 598 9.80 -17.18 -30.09
C PRO A 598 8.58 -16.96 -29.19
N GLU A 599 8.64 -15.97 -28.30
CA GLU A 599 7.65 -15.77 -27.25
C GLU A 599 7.61 -14.31 -26.76
N ILE A 600 6.40 -13.84 -26.45
CA ILE A 600 6.13 -12.61 -25.70
C ILE A 600 5.19 -12.99 -24.56
N SER A 601 5.58 -12.73 -23.30
CA SER A 601 4.76 -13.08 -22.13
C SER A 601 4.57 -11.93 -21.15
N PHE A 602 3.36 -11.80 -20.62
CA PHE A 602 3.02 -10.99 -19.44
C PHE A 602 2.46 -11.91 -18.37
N ARG A 603 3.04 -11.90 -17.16
CA ARG A 603 2.65 -12.77 -16.04
C ARG A 603 2.54 -11.92 -14.78
N ASN A 604 1.45 -12.00 -14.03
CA ASN A 604 1.32 -11.25 -12.77
C ASN A 604 1.57 -9.73 -12.92
N CYS A 605 1.27 -9.15 -14.09
CA CYS A 605 1.60 -7.76 -14.39
C CYS A 605 0.36 -6.87 -14.30
N GLU A 606 0.57 -5.63 -13.88
CA GLU A 606 -0.44 -4.56 -14.02
C GLU A 606 0.07 -3.53 -15.02
N ILE A 607 -0.71 -3.30 -16.07
CA ILE A 607 -0.33 -2.44 -17.17
C ILE A 607 -1.33 -1.29 -17.23
N TYR A 608 -0.83 -0.09 -16.97
CA TYR A 608 -1.56 1.16 -17.06
C TYR A 608 -1.05 1.95 -18.26
N GLY A 609 -1.91 2.67 -18.98
CA GLY A 609 -1.48 3.70 -19.95
C GLY A 609 -0.37 3.26 -20.91
N TYR A 610 -0.66 2.35 -21.84
CA TYR A 610 0.32 1.69 -22.71
C TYR A 610 0.60 2.39 -24.06
N GLY A 611 0.39 3.70 -24.15
CA GLY A 611 0.50 4.44 -25.42
C GLY A 611 -0.59 4.03 -26.40
N ARG A 612 -0.23 3.59 -27.61
CA ARG A 612 -1.18 3.06 -28.61
C ARG A 612 -1.61 1.61 -28.33
N GLY A 613 -0.85 0.86 -27.55
CA GLY A 613 -1.09 -0.56 -27.31
C GLY A 613 0.05 -1.20 -26.52
N ALA A 614 -0.22 -2.27 -25.80
CA ALA A 614 0.81 -2.98 -25.07
C ALA A 614 1.80 -3.69 -26.01
N VAL A 615 1.30 -4.32 -27.08
CA VAL A 615 2.14 -5.02 -28.06
C VAL A 615 1.83 -4.55 -29.46
N ARG A 616 2.89 -4.29 -30.22
CA ARG A 616 2.82 -4.05 -31.66
C ARG A 616 3.82 -4.90 -32.43
N ALA A 617 3.30 -5.64 -33.42
CA ALA A 617 4.10 -6.45 -34.34
C ALA A 617 3.84 -6.21 -35.84
N ASP A 618 3.16 -5.12 -36.22
CA ASP A 618 2.82 -4.79 -37.61
C ASP A 618 3.69 -3.66 -38.21
N ASP A 619 4.55 -3.98 -39.19
CA ASP A 619 5.26 -2.99 -40.01
C ASP A 619 4.70 -2.91 -41.45
N LYS A 620 4.97 -1.79 -42.15
CA LYS A 620 4.57 -1.54 -43.54
C LYS A 620 5.23 -2.50 -44.53
N THR A 621 6.42 -3.04 -44.23
CA THR A 621 7.24 -3.75 -45.22
C THR A 621 7.64 -5.18 -44.85
N ASN A 622 7.46 -5.64 -43.60
CA ASN A 622 7.86 -6.99 -43.16
C ASN A 622 6.87 -7.57 -42.14
N ILE A 623 6.59 -8.87 -42.27
CA ILE A 623 5.72 -9.68 -41.41
C ILE A 623 6.59 -10.24 -40.28
N ALA A 624 6.27 -9.92 -39.01
CA ALA A 624 6.88 -10.59 -37.87
C ALA A 624 6.25 -11.97 -37.68
N VAL A 625 7.07 -12.98 -37.39
CA VAL A 625 6.61 -14.34 -37.03
C VAL A 625 6.75 -14.49 -35.53
N ILE A 626 5.65 -14.78 -34.84
CA ILE A 626 5.60 -14.89 -33.40
C ILE A 626 5.11 -16.29 -33.04
N GLY A 627 5.93 -17.03 -32.29
CA GLY A 627 5.59 -18.39 -31.87
C GLY A 627 4.39 -18.39 -30.92
N LYS A 628 4.56 -17.71 -29.78
CA LYS A 628 3.56 -17.67 -28.71
C LYS A 628 3.40 -16.26 -28.12
N LEU A 629 2.14 -15.88 -27.88
CA LEU A 629 1.76 -14.82 -26.96
C LEU A 629 1.17 -15.45 -25.70
N GLU A 630 1.63 -15.05 -24.53
CA GLU A 630 1.07 -15.45 -23.24
C GLU A 630 0.71 -14.22 -22.41
N VAL A 631 -0.50 -14.22 -21.85
CA VAL A 631 -0.94 -13.24 -20.86
C VAL A 631 -1.59 -14.03 -19.73
N ASP A 632 -0.95 -14.07 -18.56
CA ASP A 632 -1.47 -14.78 -17.39
C ASP A 632 -1.51 -13.88 -16.16
N ASN A 633 -2.57 -14.00 -15.37
CA ASN A 633 -2.77 -13.28 -14.12
C ASN A 633 -2.45 -11.76 -14.23
N SER A 634 -2.85 -11.11 -15.31
CA SER A 634 -2.43 -9.73 -15.60
C SER A 634 -3.61 -8.78 -15.83
N VAL A 635 -3.41 -7.51 -15.48
CA VAL A 635 -4.40 -6.43 -15.66
C VAL A 635 -3.92 -5.47 -16.74
N PHE A 636 -4.79 -5.11 -17.67
CA PHE A 636 -4.57 -4.05 -18.64
C PHE A 636 -5.67 -3.00 -18.48
N HIS A 637 -5.28 -1.79 -18.10
CA HIS A 637 -6.18 -0.68 -17.86
C HIS A 637 -5.71 0.56 -18.63
N ASP A 638 -6.56 1.08 -19.51
CA ASP A 638 -6.30 2.33 -20.23
C ASP A 638 -6.86 3.53 -19.44
N MET A 639 -5.97 4.22 -18.73
CA MET A 639 -6.30 5.46 -17.99
C MET A 639 -6.03 6.73 -18.79
N CYS A 640 -5.57 6.61 -20.05
CA CYS A 640 -5.01 7.74 -20.80
C CYS A 640 -5.77 7.98 -22.11
N LYS A 641 -6.92 7.34 -22.29
CA LYS A 641 -7.73 7.40 -23.52
C LYS A 641 -6.88 7.04 -24.75
N ALA A 642 -6.14 5.92 -24.66
CA ALA A 642 -5.34 5.41 -25.76
C ALA A 642 -6.11 5.45 -27.08
N SER A 643 -5.41 5.51 -28.21
CA SER A 643 -6.12 5.68 -29.47
C SER A 643 -7.10 4.51 -29.71
N PRO A 644 -8.40 4.79 -29.91
CA PRO A 644 -9.43 3.76 -30.17
C PRO A 644 -9.18 2.94 -31.44
N ASN A 645 -8.27 3.41 -32.28
CA ASN A 645 -7.86 2.74 -33.51
C ASN A 645 -6.82 1.64 -33.30
N TYR A 646 -6.45 1.26 -32.08
CA TYR A 646 -5.43 0.23 -31.85
C TYR A 646 -5.82 -0.68 -30.71
N SER A 647 -5.67 -1.99 -30.93
CA SER A 647 -5.89 -2.97 -29.88
C SER A 647 -4.76 -2.98 -28.86
N VAL A 648 -5.06 -3.41 -27.64
CA VAL A 648 -4.04 -3.69 -26.61
C VAL A 648 -2.96 -4.64 -27.14
N LEU A 649 -3.37 -5.71 -27.81
CA LEU A 649 -2.52 -6.78 -28.33
C LEU A 649 -2.62 -6.84 -29.87
N GLY A 650 -1.70 -6.13 -30.55
CA GLY A 650 -1.76 -5.82 -31.98
C GLY A 650 -0.92 -6.70 -32.91
N PHE A 651 -1.57 -7.61 -33.65
CA PHE A 651 -0.94 -8.55 -34.61
C PHE A 651 -1.57 -8.52 -36.01
N ALA A 652 -2.12 -7.39 -36.45
CA ALA A 652 -2.87 -7.27 -37.72
C ALA A 652 -2.11 -7.75 -38.98
N LYS A 653 -0.78 -7.70 -38.98
CA LYS A 653 0.06 -8.20 -40.09
C LYS A 653 1.10 -9.24 -39.68
N ALA A 654 1.10 -9.67 -38.42
CA ALA A 654 2.06 -10.65 -37.93
C ALA A 654 1.53 -12.07 -38.14
N GLU A 655 2.43 -13.04 -38.25
CA GLU A 655 2.11 -14.47 -38.22
C GLU A 655 2.22 -14.96 -36.77
N LEU A 656 1.08 -15.08 -36.09
CA LEU A 656 1.00 -15.59 -34.72
C LEU A 656 0.39 -16.99 -34.73
N SER A 657 1.11 -17.99 -34.21
CA SER A 657 0.63 -19.38 -34.17
C SER A 657 -0.13 -19.76 -32.90
N GLU A 658 0.21 -19.14 -31.76
CA GLU A 658 -0.40 -19.46 -30.46
C GLU A 658 -0.62 -18.18 -29.64
N ALA A 659 -1.80 -18.07 -29.05
CA ALA A 659 -2.14 -17.00 -28.11
C ALA A 659 -2.92 -17.57 -26.93
N GLU A 660 -2.41 -17.39 -25.72
CA GLU A 660 -3.06 -17.83 -24.49
C GLU A 660 -3.25 -16.63 -23.54
N LEU A 661 -4.50 -16.33 -23.21
CA LEU A 661 -4.89 -15.28 -22.28
C LEU A 661 -5.63 -15.93 -21.10
N THR A 662 -5.08 -15.87 -19.89
CA THR A 662 -5.63 -16.57 -18.72
C THR A 662 -5.66 -15.69 -17.48
N ASN A 663 -6.70 -15.83 -16.65
CA ASN A 663 -6.82 -15.19 -15.34
C ASN A 663 -6.59 -13.66 -15.37
N SER A 664 -7.02 -13.00 -16.46
CA SER A 664 -6.58 -11.64 -16.78
C SER A 664 -7.76 -10.70 -17.00
N SER A 665 -7.56 -9.41 -16.73
CA SER A 665 -8.58 -8.38 -16.91
C SER A 665 -8.13 -7.33 -17.90
N PHE A 666 -9.02 -6.94 -18.80
CA PHE A 666 -8.86 -5.83 -19.72
C PHE A 666 -10.03 -4.88 -19.51
N PHE A 667 -9.77 -3.63 -19.15
CA PHE A 667 -10.86 -2.68 -18.99
C PHE A 667 -10.52 -1.24 -19.35
N ASN A 668 -11.56 -0.50 -19.72
CA ASN A 668 -11.50 0.88 -20.24
C ASN A 668 -10.59 1.03 -21.47
N CYS A 669 -10.20 -0.07 -22.12
CA CYS A 669 -9.37 -0.02 -23.31
C CYS A 669 -10.12 0.71 -24.43
N SER A 670 -9.67 1.90 -24.81
CA SER A 670 -10.35 2.68 -25.84
C SER A 670 -10.47 1.91 -27.17
N GLY A 671 -9.48 1.09 -27.52
CA GLY A 671 -9.54 0.13 -28.63
C GLY A 671 -9.96 -1.28 -28.21
N GLY A 672 -9.86 -2.23 -29.13
CA GLY A 672 -10.11 -3.65 -28.83
C GLY A 672 -9.04 -4.29 -27.95
N VAL A 673 -9.26 -5.52 -27.51
CA VAL A 673 -8.27 -6.28 -26.73
C VAL A 673 -7.25 -6.92 -27.65
N PHE A 674 -7.71 -7.59 -28.71
CA PHE A 674 -6.86 -8.45 -29.53
C PHE A 674 -7.19 -8.33 -31.02
N VAL A 675 -6.16 -8.18 -31.86
CA VAL A 675 -6.29 -8.32 -33.31
C VAL A 675 -5.20 -9.23 -33.87
N ASN A 676 -5.59 -10.19 -34.73
CA ASN A 676 -4.68 -10.99 -35.53
C ASN A 676 -5.18 -11.02 -36.98
N GLY A 677 -4.35 -10.60 -37.94
CA GLY A 677 -4.66 -10.69 -39.37
C GLY A 677 -3.76 -11.66 -40.12
N GLY A 678 -2.98 -12.47 -39.41
CA GLY A 678 -1.97 -13.37 -39.97
C GLY A 678 -2.50 -14.43 -40.93
N ALA A 679 -1.64 -14.89 -41.82
CA ALA A 679 -1.93 -15.91 -42.83
C ALA A 679 -1.61 -17.35 -42.36
N VAL A 680 -1.34 -17.55 -41.07
CA VAL A 680 -1.03 -18.85 -40.46
C VAL A 680 -2.15 -19.27 -39.52
N PRO A 681 -2.40 -20.59 -39.34
CA PRO A 681 -3.37 -21.07 -38.37
C PRO A 681 -3.03 -20.59 -36.95
N LEU A 682 -4.01 -20.01 -36.26
CA LEU A 682 -3.88 -19.55 -34.88
C LEU A 682 -4.62 -20.50 -33.94
N ASN A 683 -3.91 -21.00 -32.93
CA ASN A 683 -4.52 -21.59 -31.74
C ASN A 683 -4.70 -20.50 -30.66
N PHE A 684 -5.92 -20.01 -30.50
CA PHE A 684 -6.26 -18.95 -29.56
C PHE A 684 -7.04 -19.52 -28.39
N LYS A 685 -6.55 -19.32 -27.16
CA LYS A 685 -7.21 -19.71 -25.92
C LYS A 685 -7.37 -18.50 -25.01
N MET A 686 -8.57 -18.34 -24.47
CA MET A 686 -8.89 -17.35 -23.46
C MET A 686 -9.66 -18.02 -22.32
N SER A 687 -9.14 -17.99 -21.10
CA SER A 687 -9.75 -18.68 -19.95
C SER A 687 -9.76 -17.83 -18.68
N ASN A 688 -10.90 -17.71 -18.00
CA ASN A 688 -11.05 -16.88 -16.80
C ASN A 688 -10.63 -15.42 -17.05
N VAL A 689 -11.09 -14.83 -18.17
CA VAL A 689 -10.73 -13.46 -18.57
C VAL A 689 -11.96 -12.55 -18.49
N THR A 690 -11.77 -11.36 -17.94
CA THR A 690 -12.80 -10.31 -17.87
C THR A 690 -12.43 -9.14 -18.77
N VAL A 691 -13.31 -8.77 -19.71
CA VAL A 691 -13.17 -7.63 -20.63
C VAL A 691 -14.33 -6.66 -20.41
N LEU A 692 -14.06 -5.42 -20.04
CA LEU A 692 -15.08 -4.42 -19.70
C LEU A 692 -14.81 -3.07 -20.38
N ASP A 693 -15.85 -2.45 -20.94
CA ASP A 693 -15.81 -1.09 -21.51
C ASP A 693 -14.70 -0.90 -22.56
N CYS A 694 -14.34 -1.97 -23.28
CA CYS A 694 -13.36 -1.91 -24.36
C CYS A 694 -13.99 -1.56 -25.71
N GLY A 695 -13.23 -0.95 -26.62
CA GLY A 695 -13.61 -0.75 -28.03
C GLY A 695 -14.48 0.47 -28.33
N THR A 696 -14.23 1.61 -27.68
CA THR A 696 -14.91 2.88 -27.98
C THR A 696 -14.86 3.24 -29.49
N ASP A 697 -15.94 3.84 -30.01
CA ASP A 697 -15.98 4.35 -31.39
C ASP A 697 -15.15 5.64 -31.51
N ALA A 698 -14.11 5.63 -32.35
CA ALA A 698 -13.67 6.85 -33.02
C ALA A 698 -14.07 6.83 -34.48
N ASP A 699 -14.35 8.03 -34.97
CA ASP A 699 -14.60 8.32 -36.37
C ASP A 699 -13.40 7.86 -37.23
N GLU A 700 -13.59 6.74 -37.95
CA GLU A 700 -12.62 6.14 -38.87
C GLU A 700 -12.12 7.14 -39.95
N THR A 701 -12.84 8.24 -40.16
CA THR A 701 -12.49 9.27 -41.15
C THR A 701 -11.31 10.16 -40.73
N GLN A 702 -10.85 10.09 -39.47
CA GLN A 702 -9.79 10.97 -38.94
C GLN A 702 -8.37 10.41 -39.01
N THR A 703 -8.16 9.13 -39.40
CA THR A 703 -6.80 8.58 -39.49
C THR A 703 -6.52 7.88 -40.82
N GLY A 704 -5.38 8.19 -41.45
CA GLY A 704 -4.91 7.51 -42.68
C GLY A 704 -4.47 6.04 -42.47
N ASN A 705 -4.95 5.37 -41.42
CA ASN A 705 -4.50 4.07 -40.94
C ASN A 705 -5.64 3.04 -40.74
N ALA A 706 -6.82 3.24 -41.34
CA ALA A 706 -8.00 2.36 -41.21
C ALA A 706 -7.73 0.85 -41.38
N ALA A 707 -6.74 0.45 -42.19
CA ALA A 707 -6.35 -0.96 -42.35
C ALA A 707 -5.62 -1.58 -41.14
N ARG A 708 -5.47 -0.84 -40.03
CA ARG A 708 -4.71 -1.22 -38.83
C ARG A 708 -5.55 -1.22 -37.54
N ALA A 709 -6.80 -0.76 -37.63
CA ALA A 709 -7.63 -0.61 -36.46
C ALA A 709 -8.32 -1.91 -36.07
N SER A 710 -8.32 -2.21 -34.76
CA SER A 710 -9.24 -3.22 -34.23
C SER A 710 -10.61 -2.56 -34.11
N ASN A 711 -11.40 -2.67 -35.16
CA ASN A 711 -12.77 -2.17 -35.17
C ASN A 711 -13.70 -2.97 -34.25
N GLU A 712 -13.18 -3.93 -33.48
CA GLU A 712 -13.90 -4.95 -32.71
C GLU A 712 -13.17 -5.26 -31.39
N ILE A 713 -13.88 -5.86 -30.41
CA ILE A 713 -13.29 -6.25 -29.12
C ILE A 713 -12.21 -7.31 -29.31
N ILE A 714 -12.52 -8.32 -30.13
CA ILE A 714 -11.59 -9.35 -30.59
C ILE A 714 -11.77 -9.48 -32.09
N ALA A 715 -10.69 -9.38 -32.85
CA ALA A 715 -10.69 -9.52 -34.30
C ALA A 715 -9.65 -10.54 -34.76
N THR A 716 -10.10 -11.69 -35.26
CA THR A 716 -9.21 -12.74 -35.77
C THR A 716 -9.34 -12.89 -37.29
N GLY A 717 -8.25 -13.20 -37.98
CA GLY A 717 -8.22 -13.40 -39.43
C GLY A 717 -8.84 -14.74 -39.85
N ALA A 718 -9.38 -14.79 -41.07
CA ALA A 718 -9.91 -16.02 -41.66
C ALA A 718 -8.78 -16.89 -42.22
N CYS A 719 -8.16 -17.70 -41.37
CA CYS A 719 -7.14 -18.68 -41.79
C CYS A 719 -7.58 -20.09 -41.42
N THR A 720 -7.79 -20.93 -42.44
CA THR A 720 -8.26 -22.31 -42.27
C THR A 720 -7.35 -23.14 -41.36
N GLY A 721 -7.96 -23.82 -40.39
CA GLY A 721 -7.26 -24.63 -39.38
C GLY A 721 -6.99 -23.86 -38.09
N SER A 722 -7.50 -22.63 -37.97
CA SER A 722 -7.46 -21.88 -36.71
C SER A 722 -8.50 -22.43 -35.74
N VAL A 723 -8.18 -22.37 -34.45
CA VAL A 723 -9.05 -22.85 -33.38
C VAL A 723 -9.12 -21.77 -32.30
N TYR A 724 -10.33 -21.37 -31.95
CA TYR A 724 -10.59 -20.34 -30.93
C TYR A 724 -11.34 -20.96 -29.75
N ARG A 725 -10.79 -20.84 -28.55
CA ARG A 725 -11.40 -21.37 -27.29
C ARG A 725 -11.56 -20.24 -26.30
N LEU A 726 -12.80 -19.96 -25.90
CA LEU A 726 -13.13 -19.02 -24.83
C LEU A 726 -13.82 -19.84 -23.72
N GLU A 727 -13.28 -19.80 -22.52
CA GLU A 727 -13.75 -20.59 -21.37
C GLU A 727 -13.87 -19.70 -20.13
N ASN A 728 -15.03 -19.68 -19.47
CA ASN A 728 -15.23 -18.90 -18.24
C ASN A 728 -14.88 -17.41 -18.40
N CYS A 729 -15.26 -16.76 -19.50
CA CYS A 729 -14.93 -15.35 -19.72
C CYS A 729 -16.13 -14.42 -19.48
N ILE A 730 -15.86 -13.17 -19.10
CA ILE A 730 -16.82 -12.06 -19.14
C ILE A 730 -16.36 -11.09 -20.24
N ILE A 731 -17.25 -10.72 -21.16
CA ILE A 731 -17.01 -9.70 -22.19
C ILE A 731 -18.23 -8.76 -22.26
N SER A 732 -18.04 -7.55 -21.77
CA SER A 732 -19.02 -6.44 -21.76
C SER A 732 -18.31 -5.20 -22.30
N GLY A 733 -18.09 -5.16 -23.62
CA GLY A 733 -17.48 -4.03 -24.31
C GLY A 733 -18.52 -3.05 -24.88
N PHE A 734 -18.08 -2.11 -25.70
CA PHE A 734 -18.99 -1.17 -26.39
C PHE A 734 -19.99 -1.90 -27.29
N GLU A 735 -21.27 -1.52 -27.21
CA GLU A 735 -22.41 -2.24 -27.83
C GLU A 735 -22.26 -2.42 -29.35
N THR A 736 -21.64 -1.46 -30.04
CA THR A 736 -21.43 -1.50 -31.50
C THR A 736 -20.36 -2.48 -31.96
N LYS A 737 -19.62 -3.07 -31.02
CA LYS A 737 -18.45 -3.92 -31.28
C LYS A 737 -18.75 -5.40 -31.10
N LYS A 738 -17.92 -6.24 -31.72
CA LYS A 738 -18.08 -7.68 -31.85
C LYS A 738 -16.88 -8.45 -31.31
N VAL A 739 -17.10 -9.76 -31.15
CA VAL A 739 -16.08 -10.78 -30.97
C VAL A 739 -16.06 -11.64 -32.23
N VAL A 740 -15.04 -11.44 -33.06
CA VAL A 740 -14.92 -12.06 -34.39
C VAL A 740 -13.92 -13.21 -34.36
N LEU A 741 -14.43 -14.45 -34.48
CA LEU A 741 -13.67 -15.70 -34.45
C LEU A 741 -13.79 -16.42 -35.81
N ASN A 742 -12.94 -16.09 -36.78
CA ASN A 742 -13.15 -16.39 -38.21
C ASN A 742 -12.85 -17.85 -38.66
N ASP A 743 -13.01 -18.84 -37.79
CA ASP A 743 -12.90 -20.29 -38.05
C ASP A 743 -13.59 -21.08 -36.91
N GLU A 744 -13.14 -22.29 -36.58
CA GLU A 744 -13.70 -23.10 -35.49
C GLU A 744 -13.61 -22.41 -34.12
N ALA A 745 -14.77 -22.12 -33.54
CA ALA A 745 -14.88 -21.46 -32.25
C ALA A 745 -15.63 -22.30 -31.21
N TYR A 746 -15.09 -22.34 -30.00
CA TYR A 746 -15.60 -23.07 -28.84
C TYR A 746 -15.77 -22.09 -27.69
N ILE A 747 -17.02 -21.80 -27.32
CA ILE A 747 -17.36 -20.84 -26.26
C ILE A 747 -18.05 -21.59 -25.13
N GLN A 748 -17.38 -21.66 -23.99
CA GLN A 748 -17.79 -22.43 -22.83
C GLN A 748 -17.97 -21.56 -21.59
N ASN A 749 -19.17 -21.54 -21.01
CA ASN A 749 -19.45 -20.85 -19.74
C ASN A 749 -19.03 -19.35 -19.72
N CYS A 750 -19.22 -18.64 -20.83
CA CYS A 750 -18.86 -17.22 -20.93
C CYS A 750 -20.08 -16.30 -20.90
N LEU A 751 -20.02 -15.19 -20.16
CA LEU A 751 -20.92 -14.06 -20.30
C LEU A 751 -20.38 -13.12 -21.39
N ILE A 752 -21.07 -13.01 -22.55
CA ILE A 752 -20.64 -12.15 -23.66
C ILE A 752 -21.85 -11.36 -24.15
N GLU A 753 -21.86 -10.06 -23.90
CA GLU A 753 -22.95 -9.15 -24.32
C GLU A 753 -22.83 -8.75 -25.79
N ASN A 754 -21.59 -8.66 -26.30
CA ASN A 754 -21.30 -8.29 -27.69
C ASN A 754 -21.72 -9.38 -28.71
N GLU A 755 -21.97 -8.96 -29.94
CA GLU A 755 -22.21 -9.88 -31.06
C GLU A 755 -20.99 -10.79 -31.27
N VAL A 756 -21.22 -12.09 -31.44
CA VAL A 756 -20.16 -13.07 -31.72
C VAL A 756 -20.34 -13.64 -33.11
N THR A 757 -19.27 -13.65 -33.91
CA THR A 757 -19.27 -14.24 -35.26
C THR A 757 -18.21 -15.34 -35.37
N GLY A 758 -18.45 -16.34 -36.23
CA GLY A 758 -17.56 -17.49 -36.43
C GLY A 758 -18.28 -18.81 -36.71
N ASP A 759 -17.50 -19.90 -36.90
CA ASP A 759 -18.03 -21.26 -36.98
C ASP A 759 -18.13 -21.86 -35.56
N LEU A 760 -19.22 -21.53 -34.87
CA LEU A 760 -19.43 -21.87 -33.46
C LEU A 760 -19.72 -23.38 -33.27
N LYS A 761 -18.68 -24.15 -32.95
CA LYS A 761 -18.78 -25.60 -32.67
C LYS A 761 -19.43 -25.87 -31.30
N ILE A 762 -19.04 -25.10 -30.29
CA ILE A 762 -19.65 -25.09 -28.95
C ILE A 762 -20.02 -23.65 -28.61
N ASN A 763 -21.22 -23.45 -28.05
CA ASN A 763 -21.68 -22.16 -27.57
C ASN A 763 -22.60 -22.39 -26.37
N THR A 764 -22.09 -22.13 -25.17
CA THR A 764 -22.82 -22.24 -23.90
C THR A 764 -22.81 -20.90 -23.15
N ARG A 765 -22.92 -19.80 -23.91
CA ARG A 765 -22.93 -18.45 -23.35
C ARG A 765 -24.01 -18.26 -22.29
N ILE A 766 -23.67 -17.46 -21.29
CA ILE A 766 -24.53 -17.07 -20.18
C ILE A 766 -25.42 -15.93 -20.65
N ASN A 767 -26.73 -16.08 -20.46
CA ASN A 767 -27.70 -15.02 -20.71
C ASN A 767 -27.89 -14.22 -19.42
N ALA A 768 -27.09 -13.18 -19.27
CA ALA A 768 -27.13 -12.19 -18.21
C ALA A 768 -26.53 -10.90 -18.78
N SER A 769 -26.62 -9.83 -18.01
CA SER A 769 -26.03 -8.54 -18.34
C SER A 769 -25.31 -7.95 -17.14
N VAL A 770 -24.24 -7.21 -17.42
CA VAL A 770 -23.49 -6.46 -16.41
C VAL A 770 -24.23 -5.15 -16.16
N ILE A 771 -24.74 -4.95 -14.94
CA ILE A 771 -25.50 -3.75 -14.55
C ILE A 771 -24.58 -2.68 -13.98
N SER A 772 -23.61 -3.07 -13.14
CA SER A 772 -22.70 -2.13 -12.49
C SER A 772 -21.28 -2.67 -12.42
N LYS A 773 -20.32 -1.75 -12.44
CA LYS A 773 -18.89 -2.02 -12.43
C LYS A 773 -18.25 -1.08 -11.42
N ASP A 774 -17.55 -1.64 -10.46
CA ASP A 774 -16.69 -0.92 -9.51
C ASP A 774 -15.27 -1.43 -9.74
N TYR A 775 -14.50 -0.63 -10.48
CA TYR A 775 -13.12 -0.95 -10.87
C TYR A 775 -12.16 -0.92 -9.68
N ASP A 776 -12.43 -0.06 -8.70
CA ASP A 776 -11.55 0.16 -7.56
C ASP A 776 -11.64 -1.00 -6.56
N SER A 777 -12.86 -1.50 -6.35
CA SER A 777 -13.11 -2.64 -5.46
C SER A 777 -13.15 -3.99 -6.20
N TYR A 778 -12.96 -4.01 -7.52
CA TYR A 778 -13.19 -5.17 -8.39
C TYR A 778 -14.56 -5.83 -8.13
N ILE A 779 -15.65 -5.06 -8.11
CA ILE A 779 -17.02 -5.61 -7.94
C ILE A 779 -17.79 -5.47 -9.26
N LEU A 780 -18.37 -6.58 -9.72
CA LEU A 780 -19.35 -6.57 -10.82
C LEU A 780 -20.72 -6.98 -10.31
N THR A 781 -21.74 -6.20 -10.63
CA THR A 781 -23.13 -6.61 -10.42
C THR A 781 -23.75 -7.03 -11.74
N THR A 782 -24.34 -8.21 -11.73
CA THR A 782 -25.10 -8.77 -12.86
C THR A 782 -26.60 -8.77 -12.54
N ASP A 783 -27.42 -8.76 -13.59
CA ASP A 783 -28.88 -8.86 -13.47
C ASP A 783 -29.34 -10.21 -12.90
N TYR A 784 -28.59 -11.28 -13.19
CA TYR A 784 -28.81 -12.62 -12.67
C TYR A 784 -27.52 -13.24 -12.12
N PHE A 785 -27.66 -14.21 -11.21
CA PHE A 785 -26.52 -14.98 -10.73
C PHE A 785 -25.84 -15.74 -11.88
N VAL A 786 -24.57 -15.44 -12.13
CA VAL A 786 -23.79 -16.05 -13.22
C VAL A 786 -22.87 -17.19 -12.77
N GLY A 787 -22.61 -17.33 -11.47
CA GLY A 787 -21.71 -18.33 -10.86
C GLY A 787 -20.34 -17.75 -10.50
N ASP A 788 -19.69 -18.29 -9.47
CA ASP A 788 -18.42 -17.78 -8.91
C ASP A 788 -17.17 -18.15 -9.76
N GLU A 789 -17.37 -18.93 -10.83
CA GLU A 789 -16.29 -19.48 -11.67
C GLU A 789 -16.15 -18.76 -13.03
N VAL A 790 -16.83 -17.63 -13.24
CA VAL A 790 -16.88 -16.93 -14.54
C VAL A 790 -16.11 -15.62 -14.49
N GLY A 791 -15.28 -15.39 -15.50
CA GLY A 791 -14.39 -14.23 -15.57
C GLY A 791 -13.14 -14.45 -14.74
N ASP A 792 -12.40 -13.37 -14.61
CA ASP A 792 -11.22 -13.28 -13.78
C ASP A 792 -11.58 -13.24 -12.29
N SER A 793 -10.96 -14.11 -11.49
CA SER A 793 -11.25 -14.29 -10.07
C SER A 793 -10.94 -13.08 -9.19
N ARG A 794 -10.25 -12.06 -9.72
CA ARG A 794 -10.11 -10.78 -9.02
C ARG A 794 -11.45 -10.08 -8.84
N TRP A 795 -12.43 -10.34 -9.70
CA TRP A 795 -13.74 -9.72 -9.62
C TRP A 795 -14.68 -10.47 -8.67
N THR A 796 -15.20 -9.75 -7.68
CA THR A 796 -16.32 -10.22 -6.87
C THR A 796 -17.62 -10.03 -7.64
N LEU A 797 -18.28 -11.13 -7.97
CA LEU A 797 -19.55 -11.12 -8.69
C LEU A 797 -20.72 -11.05 -7.71
N LYS A 798 -21.56 -10.02 -7.87
CA LYS A 798 -22.84 -9.84 -7.18
C LYS A 798 -23.99 -9.97 -8.16
N SER A 799 -25.16 -10.35 -7.64
CA SER A 799 -26.42 -10.28 -8.38
C SER A 799 -27.33 -9.23 -7.75
N SER A 800 -28.13 -8.52 -8.54
CA SER A 800 -29.14 -7.61 -8.00
C SER A 800 -30.13 -8.36 -7.08
N GLU A 801 -30.52 -7.76 -5.93
CA GLU A 801 -31.43 -8.36 -4.94
C GLU A 801 -32.83 -8.73 -5.49
N THR A 802 -33.14 -8.29 -6.71
CA THR A 802 -34.38 -8.58 -7.45
C THR A 802 -34.28 -9.77 -8.41
N GLY A 803 -33.14 -10.46 -8.48
CA GLY A 803 -32.91 -11.58 -9.40
C GLY A 803 -33.91 -12.72 -9.19
N GLY A 804 -35.03 -12.67 -9.92
CA GLY A 804 -35.95 -13.79 -10.05
C GLY A 804 -35.20 -15.04 -10.46
N LEU A 805 -35.67 -16.20 -9.99
CA LEU A 805 -35.23 -17.48 -10.54
C LEU A 805 -35.27 -17.40 -12.07
N ILE A 806 -34.29 -18.01 -12.74
CA ILE A 806 -34.08 -18.02 -14.20
C ILE A 806 -35.24 -18.73 -14.96
N SER A 807 -36.46 -18.77 -14.41
CA SER A 807 -37.68 -19.17 -15.12
C SER A 807 -38.22 -18.08 -16.05
N ASP A 808 -37.71 -16.85 -15.97
CA ASP A 808 -38.38 -15.67 -16.52
C ASP A 808 -37.65 -14.97 -17.69
N LEU A 809 -36.59 -15.57 -18.25
CA LEU A 809 -35.99 -15.04 -19.48
C LEU A 809 -36.96 -15.15 -20.67
N GLU A 810 -37.07 -14.06 -21.43
CA GLU A 810 -37.99 -13.87 -22.55
C GLU A 810 -38.04 -15.09 -23.49
N GLN A 811 -39.25 -15.66 -23.59
CA GLN A 811 -39.62 -16.70 -24.53
C GLN A 811 -39.58 -16.15 -25.96
N ASN A 812 -38.41 -16.03 -26.57
CA ASN A 812 -38.31 -15.67 -27.97
C ASN A 812 -38.49 -16.92 -28.87
N SER A 813 -39.73 -17.07 -29.34
CA SER A 813 -40.24 -17.92 -30.43
C SER A 813 -40.15 -19.46 -30.31
N ASP A 814 -41.34 -20.08 -30.38
CA ASP A 814 -41.69 -21.49 -30.64
C ASP A 814 -41.27 -22.59 -29.65
N MET A 815 -40.14 -22.52 -28.94
CA MET A 815 -39.68 -23.59 -28.04
C MET A 815 -39.81 -23.24 -26.54
N ARG A 816 -40.42 -24.15 -25.75
CA ARG A 816 -40.64 -24.00 -24.30
C ARG A 816 -39.83 -25.01 -23.50
N VAL A 817 -39.25 -24.58 -22.39
CA VAL A 817 -38.56 -25.44 -21.42
C VAL A 817 -39.32 -25.44 -20.09
N CYS A 818 -39.68 -26.61 -19.60
CA CYS A 818 -40.33 -26.79 -18.31
C CYS A 818 -39.48 -27.70 -17.43
N VAL A 819 -39.25 -27.28 -16.18
CA VAL A 819 -38.55 -28.07 -15.17
C VAL A 819 -39.56 -28.43 -14.08
N SER A 820 -39.70 -29.71 -13.78
CA SER A 820 -40.60 -30.22 -12.74
C SER A 820 -39.87 -31.27 -11.90
N GLY A 821 -39.43 -30.89 -10.70
CA GLY A 821 -38.55 -31.72 -9.88
C GLY A 821 -37.23 -32.00 -10.60
N ASN A 822 -36.88 -33.28 -10.73
CA ASN A 822 -35.68 -33.74 -11.43
C ASN A 822 -35.82 -33.80 -12.96
N ARG A 823 -36.99 -33.50 -13.51
CA ARG A 823 -37.33 -33.75 -14.92
C ARG A 823 -37.38 -32.46 -15.73
N ILE A 824 -36.70 -32.47 -16.87
CA ILE A 824 -36.68 -31.39 -17.85
C ILE A 824 -37.48 -31.82 -19.08
N HIS A 825 -38.34 -30.94 -19.57
CA HIS A 825 -39.19 -31.14 -20.73
C HIS A 825 -39.07 -29.97 -21.70
N PHE A 826 -38.78 -30.26 -22.97
CA PHE A 826 -38.79 -29.33 -24.08
C PHE A 826 -40.00 -29.58 -24.95
N ALA A 827 -40.77 -28.53 -25.28
CA ALA A 827 -41.95 -28.60 -26.15
C ALA A 827 -41.87 -27.54 -27.27
N GLY A 828 -42.54 -27.78 -28.39
CA GLY A 828 -42.62 -26.83 -29.51
C GLY A 828 -41.45 -26.93 -30.50
N ILE A 829 -40.86 -28.11 -30.62
CA ILE A 829 -39.66 -28.35 -31.44
C ILE A 829 -40.06 -28.86 -32.82
N SER A 830 -39.60 -28.19 -33.88
CA SER A 830 -39.74 -28.69 -35.26
C SER A 830 -38.47 -29.43 -35.71
N GLY A 831 -38.60 -30.67 -36.17
CA GLY A 831 -37.48 -31.48 -36.69
C GLY A 831 -36.72 -32.31 -35.65
N ASN A 832 -35.57 -32.86 -36.05
CA ASN A 832 -34.66 -33.59 -35.17
C ASN A 832 -33.92 -32.62 -34.25
N VAL A 833 -33.93 -32.89 -32.95
CA VAL A 833 -33.31 -32.05 -31.95
C VAL A 833 -32.23 -32.80 -31.18
N THR A 834 -31.17 -32.08 -30.85
CA THR A 834 -30.10 -32.56 -29.98
C THR A 834 -29.99 -31.61 -28.79
N VAL A 835 -30.14 -32.12 -27.58
CA VAL A 835 -29.91 -31.38 -26.34
C VAL A 835 -28.60 -31.86 -25.73
N ASP A 836 -27.56 -31.02 -25.80
CA ASP A 836 -26.33 -31.21 -25.03
C ASP A 836 -26.51 -30.52 -23.66
N VAL A 837 -26.38 -31.26 -22.58
CA VAL A 837 -26.49 -30.80 -21.19
C VAL A 837 -25.09 -30.65 -20.63
N PHE A 838 -24.83 -29.51 -20.01
CA PHE A 838 -23.61 -29.19 -19.32
C PHE A 838 -23.93 -28.83 -17.86
N ALA A 839 -23.04 -29.18 -16.93
CA ALA A 839 -23.06 -28.61 -15.59
C ALA A 839 -22.71 -27.12 -15.65
N ILE A 840 -22.94 -26.36 -14.57
CA ILE A 840 -22.64 -24.92 -14.56
C ILE A 840 -21.16 -24.62 -14.83
N ASN A 841 -20.26 -25.52 -14.45
CA ASN A 841 -18.82 -25.46 -14.78
C ASN A 841 -18.49 -25.85 -16.24
N GLY A 842 -19.51 -25.99 -17.10
CA GLY A 842 -19.37 -26.32 -18.52
C GLY A 842 -19.07 -27.79 -18.83
N SER A 843 -18.94 -28.68 -17.83
CA SER A 843 -18.69 -30.10 -18.08
C SER A 843 -19.89 -30.76 -18.77
N ALA A 844 -19.68 -31.52 -19.84
CA ALA A 844 -20.76 -32.27 -20.49
C ALA A 844 -21.32 -33.35 -19.55
N VAL A 845 -22.62 -33.30 -19.29
CA VAL A 845 -23.34 -34.20 -18.36
C VAL A 845 -24.14 -35.24 -19.13
N LEU A 846 -24.87 -34.81 -20.16
CA LEU A 846 -25.79 -35.66 -20.90
C LEU A 846 -25.92 -35.15 -22.33
N LYS A 847 -26.09 -36.05 -23.30
CA LYS A 847 -26.51 -35.70 -24.66
C LYS A 847 -27.77 -36.47 -25.00
N LYS A 848 -28.83 -35.77 -25.39
CA LYS A 848 -30.12 -36.37 -25.71
C LYS A 848 -30.58 -35.95 -27.10
N THR A 849 -30.78 -36.91 -27.98
CA THR A 849 -31.41 -36.69 -29.28
C THR A 849 -32.88 -37.08 -29.23
N GLY A 850 -33.73 -36.36 -29.96
CA GLY A 850 -35.14 -36.70 -30.13
C GLY A 850 -35.70 -36.23 -31.47
N ASP A 851 -36.86 -36.73 -31.79
CA ASP A 851 -37.56 -36.61 -33.06
C ASP A 851 -39.00 -36.14 -32.84
N GLY A 852 -39.31 -34.94 -33.30
CA GLY A 852 -40.69 -34.42 -33.45
C GLY A 852 -41.43 -34.09 -32.14
N GLU A 853 -41.71 -32.80 -31.94
CA GLU A 853 -42.61 -32.20 -30.93
C GLU A 853 -42.09 -32.05 -29.48
N SER A 854 -41.38 -33.01 -28.90
CA SER A 854 -40.82 -32.86 -27.53
C SER A 854 -39.60 -33.72 -27.19
N VAL A 855 -38.76 -33.26 -26.26
CA VAL A 855 -37.67 -34.04 -25.64
C VAL A 855 -37.76 -33.95 -24.12
N SER A 856 -37.48 -35.04 -23.42
CA SER A 856 -37.42 -35.04 -21.95
C SER A 856 -36.33 -35.94 -21.42
N PHE A 857 -35.78 -35.55 -20.28
CA PHE A 857 -34.79 -36.31 -19.53
C PHE A 857 -34.78 -35.85 -18.07
N GLU A 858 -34.13 -36.64 -17.22
CA GLU A 858 -33.97 -36.33 -15.81
C GLU A 858 -32.51 -35.97 -15.51
N LEU A 859 -32.30 -35.02 -14.61
CA LEU A 859 -31.00 -34.62 -14.09
C LEU A 859 -31.04 -34.63 -12.55
N PRO A 860 -29.91 -34.88 -11.87
CA PRO A 860 -29.80 -34.64 -10.44
C PRO A 860 -30.13 -33.19 -10.05
N SER A 861 -30.34 -32.94 -8.75
CA SER A 861 -30.49 -31.58 -8.24
C SER A 861 -29.23 -30.76 -8.54
N GLY A 862 -29.38 -29.59 -9.15
CA GLY A 862 -28.25 -28.76 -9.55
C GLY A 862 -28.60 -27.74 -10.63
N PHE A 863 -27.60 -26.95 -11.02
CA PHE A 863 -27.71 -25.98 -12.10
C PHE A 863 -27.04 -26.52 -13.37
N TYR A 864 -27.75 -26.43 -14.49
CA TYR A 864 -27.30 -26.95 -15.77
C TYR A 864 -27.50 -25.94 -16.91
N VAL A 865 -26.64 -26.02 -17.91
CA VAL A 865 -26.76 -25.33 -19.19
C VAL A 865 -27.19 -26.34 -20.24
N LEU A 866 -28.27 -26.08 -20.97
CA LEU A 866 -28.84 -26.95 -21.99
C LEU A 866 -28.67 -26.28 -23.36
N ARG A 867 -27.81 -26.83 -24.21
CA ARG A 867 -27.68 -26.42 -25.61
C ARG A 867 -28.61 -27.28 -26.47
N VAL A 868 -29.61 -26.66 -27.06
CA VAL A 868 -30.62 -27.30 -27.90
C VAL A 868 -30.38 -26.93 -29.36
N VAL A 869 -29.98 -27.92 -30.15
CA VAL A 869 -29.71 -27.80 -31.59
C VAL A 869 -30.90 -28.39 -32.36
N SER A 870 -31.59 -27.58 -33.15
CA SER A 870 -32.62 -28.02 -34.11
C SER A 870 -32.37 -27.43 -35.49
N GLY A 871 -32.07 -28.28 -36.47
CA GLY A 871 -31.68 -27.82 -37.81
C GLY A 871 -30.46 -26.89 -37.78
N LYS A 872 -30.63 -25.63 -38.21
CA LYS A 872 -29.60 -24.56 -38.13
C LYS A 872 -29.73 -23.68 -36.88
N GLN A 873 -30.78 -23.86 -36.07
CA GLN A 873 -31.01 -23.06 -34.87
C GLN A 873 -30.34 -23.72 -33.65
N VAL A 874 -29.68 -22.91 -32.84
CA VAL A 874 -29.07 -23.30 -31.57
C VAL A 874 -29.62 -22.38 -30.50
N ASN A 875 -30.30 -22.95 -29.50
CA ASN A 875 -30.83 -22.25 -28.34
C ASN A 875 -30.12 -22.74 -27.08
N VAL A 876 -29.88 -21.86 -26.10
CA VAL A 876 -29.21 -22.22 -24.84
C VAL A 876 -30.12 -21.84 -23.68
N PHE A 877 -30.36 -22.77 -22.76
CA PHE A 877 -31.18 -22.56 -21.57
C PHE A 877 -30.38 -22.86 -20.31
N ARG A 878 -30.59 -22.09 -19.24
CA ARG A 878 -30.13 -22.47 -17.90
C ARG A 878 -31.32 -23.00 -17.11
N VAL A 879 -31.13 -24.13 -16.45
CA VAL A 879 -32.18 -24.75 -15.62
C VAL A 879 -31.63 -25.03 -14.22
N SER A 880 -32.44 -24.72 -13.21
CA SER A 880 -32.26 -25.20 -11.86
C SER A 880 -33.16 -26.41 -11.66
N VAL A 881 -32.55 -27.55 -11.37
CA VAL A 881 -33.24 -28.80 -11.10
C VAL A 881 -33.26 -28.97 -9.58
N ARG A 882 -34.46 -29.08 -9.00
CA ARG A 882 -34.67 -29.17 -7.55
C ARG A 882 -34.85 -30.60 -7.09
#